data_AF-A0A525JD07-F1
#
_entry.id   AF-A0A525JD07-F1
#
_cell.length_a   1.000
_cell.length_b   1.000
_cell.length_c   1.000
_cell.angle_alpha   90.00
_cell.angle_beta   90.00
_cell.angle_gamma   90.00
#
_symmetry.space_group_name_H-M   'P 1'
#
loop_
_entity.id
_entity.type
_entity.pdbx_description
1 polymer ?
#
loop_
_entity_poly.entity_id
_entity_poly.type
_entity_poly.pdbx_seq_one_letter_code
_entity_poly.pdbx_strand_id
1 'polypeptide(L)'
;MAVKARLKAEGDGAYQAVATAFDGAFYWTVNPDLRGAELDVVRHYLTAGWREGRDPAPWFSTRAYMEAYPEVAEAGWNPFHHYLVRGRGEGREVVRSAFAEAYLLEAARRGAAPAWSFQGLGADGPIARARDADRAVAGQEFDADFYLAVNPDVAKTGYDPLDHFLTWGWREGRDPNEGFSLAHYVETNPDVAAAGINPFVHYLAAGRAEGRTPRLELGFRYEIIKRLAPLAEHVALVERAAARLAQGDEAQLAAALAARARAGLAALHVTFSHDDYTANTGGVQLCLQREGARMAQLGRDHLHLYPAKPWPVVRQRSEAGPLGVLLNGQAVGFFAAATVAAALSRAAGRDSAQRSFAIHSLLGHNAGETAEIVEALGLSAGFFWLHDFASLCAGYHLLRDDVADCAAPPPGSAACGICVYGPWRARHIAEHERLFGRLSLTVVSPAATTLGLWKARAAVPVAGEVVLPHARLVDRGPAPPTPANRPLRIAYVGMPSAHKGWEVFRDLIVRHAADPRYRFLHLGGRTQPRLPLEFHKVSVSEAAPNAMRDAIARHEVDAVLIWPLCRETFSFTAYEAVAGGAAVITGPDSGNVAAFVAGTGHGQVLADEAALAQAFDGGGIAALSRAARRPQLYDLAFSGLTAELLEAAG
;
A
#
# COMPACT_ATOMS: atom_id res chain seq x y z
N MET A 1 -22.48 -48.88 -57.86
CA MET A 1 -23.56 -48.77 -56.85
C MET A 1 -23.03 -48.84 -55.40
N ALA A 2 -22.06 -49.69 -55.06
CA ALA A 2 -21.57 -49.87 -53.67
C ALA A 2 -20.72 -48.70 -53.09
N VAL A 3 -19.91 -48.00 -53.88
CA VAL A 3 -19.08 -46.86 -53.41
C VAL A 3 -19.92 -45.62 -53.08
N LYS A 4 -20.95 -45.34 -53.90
CA LYS A 4 -21.93 -44.26 -53.63
C LYS A 4 -22.81 -44.56 -52.40
N ALA A 5 -23.12 -45.84 -52.14
CA ALA A 5 -23.87 -46.26 -50.96
C ALA A 5 -23.02 -46.20 -49.67
N ARG A 6 -21.73 -46.55 -49.75
CA ARG A 6 -20.78 -46.45 -48.63
C ARG A 6 -20.44 -45.00 -48.25
N LEU A 7 -20.22 -44.11 -49.23
CA LEU A 7 -20.04 -42.67 -48.99
C LEU A 7 -21.31 -41.99 -48.44
N LYS A 8 -22.51 -42.50 -48.80
CA LYS A 8 -23.78 -42.03 -48.25
C LYS A 8 -23.98 -42.50 -46.80
N ALA A 9 -23.59 -43.73 -46.47
CA ALA A 9 -23.64 -44.28 -45.11
C ALA A 9 -22.59 -43.67 -44.15
N GLU A 10 -21.34 -43.45 -44.61
CA GLU A 10 -20.32 -42.72 -43.84
C GLU A 10 -20.69 -41.23 -43.69
N GLY A 11 -21.31 -40.62 -44.72
CA GLY A 11 -21.84 -39.26 -44.67
C GLY A 11 -23.01 -39.10 -43.69
N ASP A 12 -23.88 -40.11 -43.57
CA ASP A 12 -24.97 -40.12 -42.58
C ASP A 12 -24.43 -40.35 -41.15
N GLY A 13 -23.41 -41.20 -40.95
CA GLY A 13 -22.79 -41.42 -39.63
C GLY A 13 -22.09 -40.19 -39.06
N ALA A 14 -21.30 -39.48 -39.88
CA ALA A 14 -20.64 -38.24 -39.47
C ALA A 14 -21.65 -37.11 -39.21
N TYR A 15 -22.72 -37.06 -40.00
CA TYR A 15 -23.84 -36.15 -39.78
C TYR A 15 -24.51 -36.37 -38.43
N GLN A 16 -24.86 -37.62 -38.11
CA GLN A 16 -25.49 -37.96 -36.84
C GLN A 16 -24.58 -37.60 -35.66
N ALA A 17 -23.30 -37.99 -35.71
CA ALA A 17 -22.35 -37.68 -34.64
C ALA A 17 -22.20 -36.17 -34.41
N VAL A 18 -21.98 -35.39 -35.48
CA VAL A 18 -21.86 -33.93 -35.35
C VAL A 18 -23.16 -33.29 -34.87
N ALA A 19 -24.32 -33.72 -35.38
CA ALA A 19 -25.62 -33.14 -35.01
C ALA A 19 -25.92 -33.23 -33.51
N THR A 20 -25.38 -34.21 -32.78
CA THR A 20 -25.58 -34.34 -31.32
C THR A 20 -24.96 -33.23 -30.50
N ALA A 21 -23.94 -32.57 -31.04
CA ALA A 21 -23.05 -31.67 -30.31
C ALA A 21 -22.95 -30.29 -30.98
N PHE A 22 -23.51 -30.16 -32.18
CA PHE A 22 -23.50 -28.94 -32.99
C PHE A 22 -24.54 -27.94 -32.51
N ASP A 23 -24.13 -26.69 -32.32
CA ASP A 23 -25.04 -25.62 -31.93
C ASP A 23 -25.42 -24.79 -33.17
N GLY A 24 -26.54 -25.16 -33.79
CA GLY A 24 -27.02 -24.49 -35.00
C GLY A 24 -27.29 -23.00 -34.79
N ALA A 25 -27.82 -22.60 -33.62
CA ALA A 25 -28.13 -21.21 -33.33
C ALA A 25 -26.85 -20.37 -33.14
N PHE A 26 -25.86 -20.92 -32.43
CA PHE A 26 -24.52 -20.34 -32.35
C PHE A 26 -23.90 -20.20 -33.73
N TYR A 27 -23.89 -21.29 -34.52
CA TYR A 27 -23.31 -21.32 -35.84
C TYR A 27 -23.93 -20.26 -36.75
N TRP A 28 -25.26 -20.11 -36.74
CA TRP A 28 -25.97 -19.05 -37.46
C TRP A 28 -25.64 -17.64 -36.98
N THR A 29 -25.41 -17.47 -35.67
CA THR A 29 -25.18 -16.16 -35.06
C THR A 29 -23.81 -15.62 -35.42
N VAL A 30 -22.78 -16.48 -35.36
CA VAL A 30 -21.39 -16.09 -35.58
C VAL A 30 -20.99 -16.11 -37.06
N ASN A 31 -21.84 -16.67 -37.92
CA ASN A 31 -21.66 -16.73 -39.38
C ASN A 31 -22.80 -15.99 -40.11
N PRO A 32 -22.85 -14.65 -40.05
CA PRO A 32 -23.94 -13.86 -40.62
C PRO A 32 -24.03 -13.94 -42.15
N ASP A 33 -22.94 -14.31 -42.81
CA ASP A 33 -22.83 -14.51 -44.27
C ASP A 33 -23.67 -15.69 -44.78
N LEU A 34 -24.07 -16.61 -43.90
CA LEU A 34 -24.92 -17.74 -44.29
C LEU A 34 -26.42 -17.35 -44.33
N ARG A 35 -26.81 -16.19 -43.77
CA ARG A 35 -28.22 -15.82 -43.50
C ARG A 35 -29.03 -15.66 -44.80
N GLY A 36 -30.17 -16.34 -44.88
CA GLY A 36 -31.13 -16.22 -46.00
C GLY A 36 -31.13 -17.39 -46.99
N ALA A 37 -30.24 -18.36 -46.85
CA ALA A 37 -30.33 -19.64 -47.54
C ALA A 37 -31.08 -20.66 -46.67
N GLU A 38 -32.01 -21.46 -47.23
CA GLU A 38 -32.48 -22.71 -46.60
C GLU A 38 -31.31 -23.71 -46.60
N LEU A 39 -30.38 -23.53 -45.65
CA LEU A 39 -29.12 -24.25 -45.57
C LEU A 39 -29.09 -25.15 -44.33
N ASP A 40 -28.83 -26.43 -44.54
CA ASP A 40 -28.50 -27.37 -43.47
C ASP A 40 -27.10 -27.06 -42.94
N VAL A 41 -27.04 -26.36 -41.80
CA VAL A 41 -25.77 -25.88 -41.20
C VAL A 41 -24.86 -26.99 -40.69
N VAL A 42 -25.41 -28.13 -40.30
CA VAL A 42 -24.62 -29.31 -39.92
C VAL A 42 -23.92 -29.86 -41.17
N ARG A 43 -24.66 -29.99 -42.26
CA ARG A 43 -24.10 -30.44 -43.55
C ARG A 43 -23.10 -29.45 -44.10
N HIS A 44 -23.39 -28.15 -44.02
CA HIS A 44 -22.46 -27.09 -44.39
C HIS A 44 -21.17 -27.17 -43.59
N TYR A 45 -21.25 -27.34 -42.27
CA TYR A 45 -20.07 -27.45 -41.43
C TYR A 45 -19.23 -28.67 -41.80
N LEU A 46 -19.84 -29.82 -42.06
CA LEU A 46 -19.15 -31.06 -42.47
C LEU A 46 -18.45 -30.94 -43.83
N THR A 47 -19.04 -30.21 -44.78
CA THR A 47 -18.52 -30.13 -46.16
C THR A 47 -17.54 -28.96 -46.35
N ALA A 48 -17.78 -27.81 -45.72
CA ALA A 48 -17.05 -26.58 -45.97
C ALA A 48 -16.64 -25.84 -44.69
N GLY A 49 -17.55 -25.71 -43.72
CA GLY A 49 -17.37 -24.83 -42.57
C GLY A 49 -16.13 -25.12 -41.70
N TRP A 50 -15.78 -26.40 -41.51
CA TRP A 50 -14.58 -26.74 -40.76
C TRP A 50 -13.27 -26.34 -41.47
N ARG A 51 -13.25 -26.39 -42.82
CA ARG A 51 -12.09 -25.96 -43.63
C ARG A 51 -11.93 -24.44 -43.64
N GLU A 52 -13.05 -23.73 -43.49
CA GLU A 52 -13.07 -22.28 -43.31
C GLU A 52 -12.67 -21.87 -41.87
N GLY A 53 -12.52 -22.85 -40.98
CA GLY A 53 -12.18 -22.65 -39.57
C GLY A 53 -13.34 -22.09 -38.75
N ARG A 54 -14.59 -22.33 -39.16
CA ARG A 54 -15.78 -21.90 -38.40
C ARG A 54 -16.00 -22.79 -37.20
N ASP A 55 -16.49 -22.23 -36.10
CA ASP A 55 -16.69 -22.97 -34.86
C ASP A 55 -18.09 -23.60 -34.82
N PRO A 56 -18.23 -24.92 -34.62
CA PRO A 56 -19.51 -25.64 -34.65
C PRO A 56 -20.36 -25.44 -33.40
N ALA A 57 -19.73 -25.05 -32.29
CA ALA A 57 -20.38 -24.84 -31.00
C ALA A 57 -19.58 -23.87 -30.12
N PRO A 58 -20.21 -23.20 -29.14
CA PRO A 58 -19.53 -22.26 -28.25
C PRO A 58 -18.34 -22.87 -27.50
N TRP A 59 -18.37 -24.17 -27.23
CA TRP A 59 -17.35 -24.87 -26.44
C TRP A 59 -16.22 -25.48 -27.29
N PHE A 60 -16.27 -25.37 -28.61
CA PHE A 60 -15.28 -25.99 -29.50
C PHE A 60 -14.77 -25.00 -30.54
N SER A 61 -13.46 -24.71 -30.52
CA SER A 61 -12.77 -23.97 -31.57
C SER A 61 -12.15 -24.92 -32.59
N THR A 62 -12.61 -24.81 -33.83
CA THR A 62 -12.13 -25.62 -34.95
C THR A 62 -10.67 -25.32 -35.25
N ARG A 63 -10.28 -24.04 -35.24
CA ARG A 63 -8.91 -23.61 -35.51
C ARG A 63 -7.94 -24.07 -34.43
N ALA A 64 -8.26 -23.78 -33.17
CA ALA A 64 -7.39 -24.17 -32.06
C ALA A 64 -7.20 -25.69 -31.99
N TYR A 65 -8.24 -26.47 -32.30
CA TYR A 65 -8.13 -27.93 -32.33
C TYR A 65 -7.23 -28.43 -33.48
N MET A 66 -7.32 -27.84 -34.68
CA MET A 66 -6.42 -28.20 -35.79
C MET A 66 -4.98 -27.74 -35.56
N GLU A 67 -4.77 -26.61 -34.88
CA GLU A 67 -3.44 -26.12 -34.50
C GLU A 67 -2.78 -27.03 -33.45
N ALA A 68 -3.55 -27.48 -32.45
CA ALA A 68 -3.06 -28.40 -31.42
C ALA A 68 -2.84 -29.83 -31.95
N TYR A 69 -3.61 -30.23 -32.97
CA TYR A 69 -3.61 -31.58 -33.54
C TYR A 69 -3.53 -31.55 -35.08
N PRO A 70 -2.37 -31.12 -35.64
CA PRO A 70 -2.21 -30.93 -37.08
C PRO A 70 -2.43 -32.23 -37.87
N GLU A 71 -2.15 -33.39 -37.29
CA GLU A 71 -2.33 -34.68 -37.92
C GLU A 71 -3.80 -35.00 -38.25
N VAL A 72 -4.74 -34.41 -37.51
CA VAL A 72 -6.19 -34.55 -37.78
C VAL A 72 -6.54 -33.81 -39.07
N ALA A 73 -6.02 -32.60 -39.24
CA ALA A 73 -6.25 -31.78 -40.43
C ALA A 73 -5.51 -32.34 -41.65
N GLU A 74 -4.26 -32.78 -41.50
CA GLU A 74 -3.44 -33.40 -42.55
C GLU A 74 -4.04 -34.70 -43.07
N ALA A 75 -4.64 -35.51 -42.18
CA ALA A 75 -5.38 -36.71 -42.55
C ALA A 75 -6.75 -36.41 -43.20
N GLY A 76 -7.13 -35.13 -43.34
CA GLY A 76 -8.39 -34.70 -43.93
C GLY A 76 -9.62 -34.97 -43.07
N TRP A 77 -9.45 -35.20 -41.77
CA TRP A 77 -10.57 -35.44 -40.85
C TRP A 77 -11.23 -34.12 -40.45
N ASN A 78 -12.56 -34.13 -40.39
CA ASN A 78 -13.28 -33.03 -39.75
C ASN A 78 -12.93 -33.02 -38.24
N PRO A 79 -12.39 -31.92 -37.69
CA PRO A 79 -11.84 -31.86 -36.34
C PRO A 79 -12.89 -32.09 -35.25
N PHE A 80 -14.10 -31.59 -35.45
CA PHE A 80 -15.19 -31.75 -34.50
C PHE A 80 -15.75 -33.17 -34.51
N HIS A 81 -15.97 -33.74 -35.71
CA HIS A 81 -16.34 -35.14 -35.84
C HIS A 81 -15.27 -36.05 -35.23
N HIS A 82 -13.99 -35.80 -35.55
CA HIS A 82 -12.86 -36.54 -34.98
C HIS A 82 -12.86 -36.49 -33.45
N TYR A 83 -13.03 -35.30 -32.86
CA TYR A 83 -13.09 -35.16 -31.42
C TYR A 83 -14.23 -35.99 -30.81
N LEU A 84 -15.43 -35.91 -31.38
CA LEU A 84 -16.61 -36.61 -30.88
C LEU A 84 -16.48 -38.14 -30.94
N VAL A 85 -15.84 -38.68 -31.99
CA VAL A 85 -15.75 -40.14 -32.19
C VAL A 85 -14.45 -40.77 -31.70
N ARG A 86 -13.37 -40.00 -31.51
CA ARG A 86 -12.04 -40.51 -31.16
C ARG A 86 -11.30 -39.62 -30.17
N GLY A 87 -11.14 -38.34 -30.52
CA GLY A 87 -10.29 -37.43 -29.75
C GLY A 87 -10.66 -37.32 -28.27
N ARG A 88 -11.96 -37.40 -27.96
CA ARG A 88 -12.45 -37.45 -26.60
C ARG A 88 -12.00 -38.71 -25.83
N GLY A 89 -12.04 -39.89 -26.45
CA GLY A 89 -11.57 -41.14 -25.84
C GLY A 89 -10.06 -41.19 -25.68
N GLU A 90 -9.35 -40.46 -26.54
CA GLU A 90 -7.90 -40.26 -26.49
C GLU A 90 -7.46 -39.19 -25.47
N GLY A 91 -8.40 -38.49 -24.82
CA GLY A 91 -8.10 -37.45 -23.84
C GLY A 91 -7.64 -36.13 -24.44
N ARG A 92 -7.93 -35.86 -25.72
CA ARG A 92 -7.57 -34.60 -26.39
C ARG A 92 -8.34 -33.42 -25.81
N GLU A 93 -7.66 -32.29 -25.70
CA GLU A 93 -8.21 -31.06 -25.15
C GLU A 93 -8.92 -30.23 -26.23
N VAL A 94 -9.86 -29.40 -25.80
CA VAL A 94 -10.59 -28.48 -26.69
C VAL A 94 -10.56 -27.09 -26.10
N VAL A 95 -10.42 -26.10 -26.98
CA VAL A 95 -10.45 -24.68 -26.60
C VAL A 95 -11.84 -24.14 -26.92
N ARG A 96 -12.35 -23.28 -26.04
CA ARG A 96 -13.63 -22.59 -26.24
C ARG A 96 -13.56 -21.66 -27.45
N SER A 97 -14.67 -21.52 -28.19
CA SER A 97 -14.72 -20.56 -29.29
C SER A 97 -14.53 -19.13 -28.77
N ALA A 98 -13.77 -18.32 -29.51
CA ALA A 98 -13.62 -16.89 -29.22
C ALA A 98 -14.95 -16.11 -29.29
N PHE A 99 -15.96 -16.66 -29.98
CA PHE A 99 -17.29 -16.04 -30.10
C PHE A 99 -18.27 -16.49 -29.00
N ALA A 100 -17.86 -17.43 -28.16
CA ALA A 100 -18.73 -18.08 -27.20
C ALA A 100 -19.25 -17.14 -26.11
N GLU A 101 -18.43 -16.18 -25.68
CA GLU A 101 -18.79 -15.24 -24.62
C GLU A 101 -19.90 -14.29 -25.06
N ALA A 102 -19.71 -13.62 -26.21
CA ALA A 102 -20.70 -12.71 -26.77
C ALA A 102 -22.04 -13.43 -27.07
N TYR A 103 -21.98 -14.66 -27.59
CA TYR A 103 -23.18 -15.45 -27.87
C TYR A 103 -23.94 -15.85 -26.61
N LEU A 104 -23.26 -16.39 -25.60
CA LEU A 104 -23.91 -16.88 -24.38
C LEU A 104 -24.49 -15.74 -23.53
N LEU A 105 -23.85 -14.56 -23.52
CA LEU A 105 -24.40 -13.36 -22.88
C LEU A 105 -25.72 -12.92 -23.52
N GLU A 106 -25.82 -12.96 -24.84
CA GLU A 106 -27.03 -12.56 -25.57
C GLU A 106 -28.16 -13.60 -25.43
N ALA A 107 -27.82 -14.89 -25.42
CA ALA A 107 -28.77 -15.98 -25.17
C ALA A 107 -29.36 -15.90 -23.74
N ALA A 108 -28.52 -15.63 -22.74
CA ALA A 108 -28.94 -15.48 -21.35
C ALA A 108 -29.90 -14.30 -21.14
N ARG A 109 -29.66 -13.16 -21.80
CA ARG A 109 -30.58 -12.00 -21.79
C ARG A 109 -31.96 -12.32 -22.34
N ARG A 110 -32.06 -13.32 -23.21
CA ARG A 110 -33.32 -13.76 -23.84
C ARG A 110 -33.96 -14.94 -23.10
N GLY A 111 -33.38 -15.39 -21.98
CA GLY A 111 -33.88 -16.52 -21.20
C GLY A 111 -33.81 -17.86 -21.94
N ALA A 112 -32.94 -17.99 -22.96
CA ALA A 112 -32.77 -19.21 -23.72
C ALA A 112 -31.65 -20.08 -23.11
N ALA A 113 -31.97 -21.32 -22.75
CA ALA A 113 -30.96 -22.31 -22.39
C ALA A 113 -30.29 -22.86 -23.67
N PRO A 114 -28.96 -23.10 -23.68
CA PRO A 114 -28.31 -23.74 -24.81
C PRO A 114 -28.89 -25.15 -25.04
N ALA A 115 -28.99 -25.56 -26.30
CA ALA A 115 -29.60 -26.84 -26.69
C ALA A 115 -28.75 -28.09 -26.33
N TRP A 116 -27.62 -27.90 -25.66
CA TRP A 116 -26.66 -28.94 -25.28
C TRP A 116 -26.37 -28.90 -23.77
N SER A 117 -26.12 -30.07 -23.16
CA SER A 117 -25.63 -30.18 -21.78
C SER A 117 -24.32 -30.99 -21.73
N PHE A 118 -23.32 -30.49 -21.00
CA PHE A 118 -22.06 -31.22 -20.80
C PHE A 118 -22.23 -32.47 -19.92
N GLN A 119 -23.31 -32.53 -19.13
CA GLN A 119 -23.72 -33.75 -18.41
C GLN A 119 -24.04 -34.90 -19.37
N GLY A 120 -24.65 -34.63 -20.53
CA GLY A 120 -24.89 -35.63 -21.58
C GLY A 120 -23.62 -36.05 -22.34
N LEU A 121 -22.59 -35.21 -22.32
CA LEU A 121 -21.29 -35.45 -22.97
C LEU A 121 -20.22 -35.96 -22.00
N GLY A 122 -20.59 -36.51 -20.82
CA GLY A 122 -19.63 -36.68 -19.71
C GLY A 122 -19.62 -38.01 -18.95
N ALA A 123 -20.52 -38.96 -19.19
CA ALA A 123 -20.76 -40.01 -18.20
C ALA A 123 -19.61 -41.02 -17.96
N ASP A 124 -18.74 -41.34 -18.94
CA ASP A 124 -17.89 -42.55 -18.85
C ASP A 124 -16.40 -42.39 -19.19
N GLY A 125 -15.79 -41.20 -19.03
CA GLY A 125 -14.37 -40.96 -19.35
C GLY A 125 -13.43 -40.90 -18.12
N PRO A 126 -12.11 -41.19 -18.26
CA PRO A 126 -11.12 -41.07 -17.18
C PRO A 126 -10.99 -39.65 -16.60
N ILE A 127 -11.23 -38.61 -17.41
CA ILE A 127 -11.31 -37.20 -16.98
C ILE A 127 -12.52 -36.96 -16.06
N ALA A 128 -13.65 -37.65 -16.29
CA ALA A 128 -14.84 -37.54 -15.43
C ALA A 128 -14.58 -38.17 -14.05
N ARG A 129 -13.86 -39.30 -14.00
CA ARG A 129 -13.51 -39.98 -12.73
C ARG A 129 -12.52 -39.18 -11.88
N ALA A 130 -11.52 -38.53 -12.49
CA ALA A 130 -10.60 -37.64 -11.79
C ALA A 130 -11.34 -36.39 -11.27
N ARG A 131 -12.25 -35.82 -12.07
CA ARG A 131 -13.10 -34.69 -11.66
C ARG A 131 -14.01 -35.04 -10.49
N ASP A 132 -14.58 -36.24 -10.45
CA ASP A 132 -15.46 -36.66 -9.34
C ASP A 132 -14.69 -36.81 -8.01
N ALA A 133 -13.43 -37.27 -8.06
CA ALA A 133 -12.55 -37.33 -6.89
C ALA A 133 -12.13 -35.93 -6.41
N ASP A 134 -11.71 -35.06 -7.34
CA ASP A 134 -11.35 -33.67 -7.04
C ASP A 134 -12.55 -32.89 -6.50
N ARG A 135 -13.75 -33.14 -7.03
CA ARG A 135 -15.00 -32.55 -6.56
C ARG A 135 -15.38 -33.00 -5.15
N ALA A 136 -15.15 -34.27 -4.81
CA ALA A 136 -15.37 -34.78 -3.47
C ALA A 136 -14.42 -34.16 -2.44
N VAL A 137 -13.17 -33.91 -2.83
CA VAL A 137 -12.15 -33.27 -1.97
C VAL A 137 -12.41 -31.76 -1.84
N ALA A 138 -12.54 -31.05 -2.96
CA ALA A 138 -12.71 -29.60 -2.97
C ALA A 138 -14.07 -29.15 -2.45
N GLY A 139 -15.13 -29.91 -2.71
CA GLY A 139 -16.51 -29.48 -2.41
C GLY A 139 -16.83 -29.27 -0.94
N GLN A 140 -16.02 -29.80 -0.02
CA GLN A 140 -16.23 -29.60 1.43
C GLN A 140 -15.76 -28.22 1.92
N GLU A 141 -14.80 -27.62 1.20
CA GLU A 141 -14.11 -26.41 1.63
C GLU A 141 -14.24 -25.28 0.59
N PHE A 142 -14.89 -25.56 -0.55
CA PHE A 142 -15.19 -24.56 -1.58
C PHE A 142 -16.34 -23.66 -1.14
N ASP A 143 -16.13 -22.35 -1.19
CA ASP A 143 -17.15 -21.35 -0.84
C ASP A 143 -17.79 -20.80 -2.12
N ALA A 144 -18.97 -21.34 -2.45
CA ALA A 144 -19.70 -20.96 -3.65
C ALA A 144 -20.17 -19.50 -3.63
N ASP A 145 -20.57 -18.98 -2.46
CA ASP A 145 -21.06 -17.60 -2.34
C ASP A 145 -19.90 -16.60 -2.50
N PHE A 146 -18.77 -16.87 -1.85
CA PHE A 146 -17.53 -16.13 -2.07
C PHE A 146 -17.10 -16.17 -3.53
N TYR A 147 -17.04 -17.37 -4.12
CA TYR A 147 -16.54 -17.55 -5.48
C TYR A 147 -17.40 -16.80 -6.50
N LEU A 148 -18.73 -16.82 -6.37
CA LEU A 148 -19.64 -16.08 -7.24
C LEU A 148 -19.61 -14.55 -6.99
N ALA A 149 -19.41 -14.12 -5.75
CA ALA A 149 -19.29 -12.70 -5.41
C ALA A 149 -18.01 -12.07 -6.00
N VAL A 150 -16.89 -12.80 -5.96
CA VAL A 150 -15.59 -12.36 -6.48
C VAL A 150 -15.47 -12.55 -8.00
N ASN A 151 -16.27 -13.46 -8.58
CA ASN A 151 -16.29 -13.75 -10.02
C ASN A 151 -17.67 -13.48 -10.66
N PRO A 152 -18.08 -12.20 -10.84
CA PRO A 152 -19.39 -11.84 -11.40
C PRO A 152 -19.61 -12.32 -12.84
N ASP A 153 -18.53 -12.59 -13.58
CA ASP A 153 -18.57 -13.20 -14.90
C ASP A 153 -19.09 -14.64 -14.83
N VAL A 154 -18.64 -15.43 -13.84
CA VAL A 154 -19.13 -16.80 -13.59
C VAL A 154 -20.57 -16.77 -13.10
N ALA A 155 -20.91 -15.86 -12.18
CA ALA A 155 -22.27 -15.72 -11.64
C ALA A 155 -23.33 -15.47 -12.72
N LYS A 156 -22.98 -14.76 -13.79
CA LYS A 156 -23.89 -14.48 -14.92
C LYS A 156 -24.13 -15.67 -15.83
N THR A 157 -23.32 -16.73 -15.75
CA THR A 157 -23.46 -17.92 -16.61
C THR A 157 -24.47 -18.94 -16.07
N GLY A 158 -24.77 -18.90 -14.76
CA GLY A 158 -25.59 -19.93 -14.08
C GLY A 158 -24.91 -21.30 -13.96
N TYR A 159 -23.60 -21.38 -14.25
CA TYR A 159 -22.82 -22.61 -14.14
C TYR A 159 -22.57 -22.98 -12.67
N ASP A 160 -22.44 -24.28 -12.37
CA ASP A 160 -22.07 -24.74 -11.02
C ASP A 160 -20.67 -24.20 -10.66
N PRO A 161 -20.53 -23.36 -9.61
CA PRO A 161 -19.29 -22.64 -9.36
C PRO A 161 -18.12 -23.58 -9.02
N LEU A 162 -18.40 -24.73 -8.39
CA LEU A 162 -17.38 -25.74 -8.10
C LEU A 162 -16.90 -26.44 -9.38
N ASP A 163 -17.82 -26.84 -10.25
CA ASP A 163 -17.46 -27.43 -11.54
C ASP A 163 -16.69 -26.43 -12.42
N HIS A 164 -17.07 -25.14 -12.39
CA HIS A 164 -16.32 -24.09 -13.07
C HIS A 164 -14.90 -24.00 -12.51
N PHE A 165 -14.78 -23.94 -11.19
CA PHE A 165 -13.50 -23.82 -10.51
C PHE A 165 -12.57 -24.98 -10.87
N LEU A 166 -13.03 -26.23 -10.77
CA LEU A 166 -12.25 -27.44 -11.04
C LEU A 166 -11.84 -27.57 -12.50
N THR A 167 -12.61 -27.01 -13.42
CA THR A 167 -12.35 -27.11 -14.86
C THR A 167 -11.44 -25.98 -15.37
N TRP A 168 -11.69 -24.74 -14.94
CA TRP A 168 -11.01 -23.54 -15.43
C TRP A 168 -10.52 -22.61 -14.33
N GLY A 169 -11.34 -22.39 -13.29
CA GLY A 169 -11.07 -21.35 -12.30
C GLY A 169 -9.70 -21.44 -11.64
N TRP A 170 -9.23 -22.64 -11.30
CA TRP A 170 -7.92 -22.80 -10.69
C TRP A 170 -6.76 -22.49 -11.65
N ARG A 171 -6.94 -22.72 -12.96
CA ARG A 171 -5.95 -22.39 -14.01
C ARG A 171 -5.95 -20.90 -14.34
N GLU A 172 -7.07 -20.25 -14.13
CA GLU A 172 -7.22 -18.78 -14.23
C GLU A 172 -6.74 -18.05 -12.97
N GLY A 173 -6.28 -18.79 -11.94
CA GLY A 173 -5.78 -18.22 -10.68
C GLY A 173 -6.88 -17.67 -9.77
N ARG A 174 -8.12 -18.18 -9.87
CA ARG A 174 -9.27 -17.70 -9.08
C ARG A 174 -9.41 -18.44 -7.77
N ASP A 175 -9.34 -17.73 -6.65
CA ASP A 175 -9.35 -18.35 -5.33
C ASP A 175 -10.71 -19.04 -4.99
N PRO A 176 -10.69 -20.26 -4.41
CA PRO A 176 -11.88 -21.06 -4.14
C PRO A 176 -12.64 -20.65 -2.87
N ASN A 177 -11.98 -19.94 -1.94
CA ASN A 177 -12.54 -19.43 -0.69
C ASN A 177 -11.62 -18.33 -0.11
N GLU A 178 -12.04 -17.71 0.99
CA GLU A 178 -11.26 -16.67 1.66
C GLU A 178 -10.01 -17.23 2.38
N GLY A 179 -9.91 -18.52 2.68
CA GLY A 179 -8.79 -19.12 3.41
C GLY A 179 -7.63 -19.62 2.54
N PHE A 180 -7.82 -19.72 1.22
CA PHE A 180 -6.87 -20.28 0.28
C PHE A 180 -6.50 -19.25 -0.79
N SER A 181 -5.23 -19.22 -1.20
CA SER A 181 -4.82 -18.44 -2.37
C SER A 181 -4.03 -19.29 -3.34
N LEU A 182 -4.56 -19.46 -4.54
CA LEU A 182 -3.94 -20.23 -5.61
C LEU A 182 -2.58 -19.65 -5.99
N ALA A 183 -2.52 -18.33 -6.16
CA ALA A 183 -1.28 -17.64 -6.52
C ALA A 183 -0.17 -17.89 -5.47
N HIS A 184 -0.49 -17.72 -4.19
CA HIS A 184 0.48 -17.94 -3.11
C HIS A 184 0.88 -19.41 -2.96
N TYR A 185 -0.08 -20.32 -3.11
CA TYR A 185 0.19 -21.74 -2.93
C TYR A 185 1.10 -22.27 -4.03
N VAL A 186 0.89 -21.86 -5.28
CA VAL A 186 1.75 -22.22 -6.42
C VAL A 186 3.14 -21.58 -6.30
N GLU A 187 3.21 -20.32 -5.85
CA GLU A 187 4.49 -19.61 -5.64
C GLU A 187 5.36 -20.27 -4.56
N THR A 188 4.74 -20.73 -3.47
CA THR A 188 5.46 -21.38 -2.35
C THR A 188 5.70 -22.88 -2.55
N ASN A 189 5.00 -23.50 -3.50
CA ASN A 189 5.09 -24.93 -3.78
C ASN A 189 5.36 -25.17 -5.29
N PRO A 190 6.58 -24.89 -5.77
CA PRO A 190 6.92 -24.99 -7.19
C PRO A 190 6.85 -26.45 -7.71
N ASP A 191 6.90 -27.44 -6.83
CA ASP A 191 6.65 -28.85 -7.14
C ASP A 191 5.20 -29.09 -7.60
N VAL A 192 4.22 -28.46 -6.96
CA VAL A 192 2.81 -28.53 -7.34
C VAL A 192 2.57 -27.80 -8.65
N ALA A 193 3.22 -26.64 -8.83
CA ALA A 193 3.19 -25.87 -10.06
C ALA A 193 3.70 -26.69 -11.25
N ALA A 194 4.87 -27.32 -11.09
CA ALA A 194 5.50 -28.14 -12.12
C ALA A 194 4.70 -29.41 -12.45
N ALA A 195 3.98 -29.96 -11.47
CA ALA A 195 3.14 -31.14 -11.65
C ALA A 195 1.80 -30.85 -12.36
N GLY A 196 1.41 -29.58 -12.48
CA GLY A 196 0.14 -29.18 -13.12
C GLY A 196 -1.11 -29.70 -12.40
N ILE A 197 -1.01 -29.97 -11.10
CA ILE A 197 -2.10 -30.47 -10.26
C ILE A 197 -2.91 -29.28 -9.74
N ASN A 198 -4.23 -29.44 -9.57
CA ASN A 198 -5.06 -28.42 -8.94
C ASN A 198 -4.54 -28.10 -7.52
N PRO A 199 -4.04 -26.88 -7.26
CA PRO A 199 -3.37 -26.56 -6.00
C PRO A 199 -4.30 -26.64 -4.77
N PHE A 200 -5.59 -26.33 -4.94
CA PHE A 200 -6.57 -26.42 -3.86
C PHE A 200 -6.84 -27.87 -3.47
N VAL A 201 -7.03 -28.74 -4.48
CA VAL A 201 -7.21 -30.18 -4.25
C VAL A 201 -5.95 -30.78 -3.62
N HIS A 202 -4.77 -30.45 -4.13
CA HIS A 202 -3.50 -30.89 -3.54
C HIS A 202 -3.40 -30.49 -2.07
N TYR A 203 -3.71 -29.23 -1.75
CA TYR A 203 -3.65 -28.75 -0.37
C TYR A 203 -4.58 -29.54 0.54
N LEU A 204 -5.82 -29.76 0.14
CA LEU A 204 -6.79 -30.51 0.95
C LEU A 204 -6.44 -31.99 1.09
N ALA A 205 -5.91 -32.61 0.03
CA ALA A 205 -5.60 -34.04 0.01
C ALA A 205 -4.29 -34.39 0.74
N ALA A 206 -3.27 -33.53 0.66
CA ALA A 206 -1.93 -33.83 1.19
C ALA A 206 -1.26 -32.61 1.83
N GLY A 207 -1.32 -31.44 1.17
CA GLY A 207 -0.57 -30.26 1.59
C GLY A 207 -0.85 -29.78 3.01
N ARG A 208 -2.10 -29.89 3.48
CA ARG A 208 -2.50 -29.57 4.85
C ARG A 208 -1.82 -30.49 5.86
N ALA A 209 -1.75 -31.79 5.60
CA ALA A 209 -1.06 -32.75 6.45
C ALA A 209 0.47 -32.62 6.40
N GLU A 210 1.00 -32.16 5.26
CA GLU A 210 2.41 -31.83 5.08
C GLU A 210 2.83 -30.50 5.74
N GLY A 211 1.88 -29.75 6.31
CA GLY A 211 2.14 -28.45 6.93
C GLY A 211 2.36 -27.30 5.93
N ARG A 212 2.00 -27.48 4.67
CA ARG A 212 2.02 -26.40 3.66
C ARG A 212 0.97 -25.36 4.02
N THR A 213 1.28 -24.08 3.81
CA THR A 213 0.35 -22.99 4.12
C THR A 213 -0.57 -22.71 2.93
N PRO A 214 -1.92 -22.70 3.11
CA PRO A 214 -2.89 -22.49 2.02
C PRO A 214 -2.83 -21.10 1.40
N ARG A 215 -2.23 -20.16 2.13
CA ARG A 215 -2.03 -18.78 1.78
C ARG A 215 -0.77 -18.32 2.50
N LEU A 216 0.01 -17.44 1.88
CA LEU A 216 1.08 -16.74 2.59
C LEU A 216 0.49 -15.89 3.72
N GLU A 217 0.85 -16.20 4.96
CA GLU A 217 0.56 -15.42 6.18
C GLU A 217 1.38 -14.12 6.23
N LEU A 218 1.50 -13.45 5.09
CA LEU A 218 2.03 -12.09 5.01
C LEU A 218 0.90 -11.07 5.01
N GLY A 219 -0.35 -11.49 4.78
CA GLY A 219 -1.50 -10.60 4.71
C GLY A 219 -1.23 -9.43 3.76
N PHE A 220 -1.53 -8.22 4.22
CA PHE A 220 -1.26 -6.99 3.45
C PHE A 220 0.24 -6.74 3.19
N ARG A 221 1.16 -7.36 3.94
CA ARG A 221 2.62 -7.16 3.79
C ARG A 221 3.13 -7.72 2.48
N TYR A 222 2.54 -8.80 1.96
CA TYR A 222 2.87 -9.31 0.63
C TYR A 222 2.58 -8.28 -0.46
N GLU A 223 1.42 -7.63 -0.38
CA GLU A 223 1.03 -6.59 -1.35
C GLU A 223 1.94 -5.37 -1.31
N ILE A 224 2.53 -5.06 -0.15
CA ILE A 224 3.57 -4.02 -0.03
C ILE A 224 4.83 -4.49 -0.76
N ILE A 225 5.36 -5.66 -0.41
CA ILE A 225 6.61 -6.19 -0.98
C ILE A 225 6.51 -6.31 -2.50
N LYS A 226 5.39 -6.84 -3.02
CA LYS A 226 5.14 -7.01 -4.44
C LYS A 226 5.17 -5.70 -5.25
N ARG A 227 4.90 -4.57 -4.60
CA ARG A 227 4.88 -3.23 -5.22
C ARG A 227 6.15 -2.42 -4.94
N LEU A 228 7.09 -2.96 -4.16
CA LEU A 228 8.35 -2.28 -3.89
C LEU A 228 9.15 -2.11 -5.17
N ALA A 229 9.57 -0.88 -5.43
CA ALA A 229 10.51 -0.56 -6.48
C ALA A 229 11.91 -0.36 -5.89
N PRO A 230 12.98 -0.75 -6.61
CA PRO A 230 14.34 -0.43 -6.21
C PRO A 230 14.53 1.07 -6.01
N LEU A 231 15.17 1.46 -4.91
CA LEU A 231 15.37 2.89 -4.58
C LEU A 231 16.17 3.64 -5.66
N ALA A 232 17.02 2.94 -6.42
CA ALA A 232 17.75 3.48 -7.56
C ALA A 232 16.85 4.07 -8.64
N GLU A 233 15.69 3.45 -8.89
CA GLU A 233 14.72 3.95 -9.88
C GLU A 233 14.11 5.27 -9.42
N HIS A 234 13.75 5.37 -8.14
CA HIS A 234 13.23 6.58 -7.54
C HIS A 234 14.27 7.71 -7.58
N VAL A 235 15.52 7.41 -7.21
CA VAL A 235 16.62 8.38 -7.26
C VAL A 235 16.82 8.91 -8.69
N ALA A 236 16.91 8.02 -9.68
CA ALA A 236 17.10 8.41 -11.08
C ALA A 236 15.93 9.25 -11.62
N LEU A 237 14.70 8.96 -11.20
CA LEU A 237 13.52 9.77 -11.58
C LEU A 237 13.62 11.18 -11.00
N VAL A 238 13.91 11.29 -9.71
CA VAL A 238 13.98 12.58 -9.00
C VAL A 238 15.16 13.41 -9.52
N GLU A 239 16.32 12.80 -9.76
CA GLU A 239 17.49 13.48 -10.32
C GLU A 239 17.20 14.10 -11.69
N ARG A 240 16.57 13.34 -12.61
CA ARG A 240 16.15 13.86 -13.92
C ARG A 240 15.14 14.99 -13.79
N ALA A 241 14.22 14.91 -12.84
CA ALA A 241 13.23 15.97 -12.60
C ALA A 241 13.89 17.23 -12.01
N ALA A 242 14.84 17.07 -11.10
CA ALA A 242 15.58 18.16 -10.46
C ALA A 242 16.48 18.89 -11.46
N ALA A 243 17.17 18.16 -12.35
CA ALA A 243 18.05 18.72 -13.38
C ALA A 243 17.32 19.61 -14.40
N ARG A 244 16.00 19.45 -14.56
CA ARG A 244 15.16 20.23 -15.49
C ARG A 244 14.59 21.51 -14.90
N LEU A 245 14.79 21.76 -13.61
CA LEU A 245 14.25 22.96 -12.96
C LEU A 245 15.05 24.20 -13.37
N ALA A 246 14.32 25.24 -13.78
CA ALA A 246 14.91 26.56 -13.95
C ALA A 246 15.37 27.09 -12.58
N GLN A 247 16.61 27.56 -12.55
CA GLN A 247 17.24 28.09 -11.34
C GLN A 247 17.45 29.59 -11.50
N GLY A 248 17.23 30.33 -10.42
CA GLY A 248 17.59 31.73 -10.37
C GLY A 248 19.08 31.94 -10.15
N ASP A 249 19.56 33.13 -10.46
CA ASP A 249 20.91 33.57 -10.18
C ASP A 249 21.04 34.26 -8.81
N GLU A 250 22.26 34.65 -8.48
CA GLU A 250 22.58 35.25 -7.18
C GLU A 250 21.98 36.66 -7.02
N ALA A 251 21.85 37.43 -8.11
CA ALA A 251 21.29 38.78 -8.06
C ALA A 251 19.78 38.72 -7.82
N GLN A 252 19.09 37.78 -8.47
CA GLN A 252 17.67 37.50 -8.25
C GLN A 252 17.41 37.08 -6.81
N LEU A 253 18.22 36.18 -6.26
CA LEU A 253 18.10 35.77 -4.85
C LEU A 253 18.34 36.95 -3.91
N ALA A 254 19.43 37.69 -4.06
CA ALA A 254 19.77 38.81 -3.19
C ALA A 254 18.68 39.91 -3.19
N ALA A 255 18.15 40.25 -4.37
CA ALA A 255 17.06 41.20 -4.50
C ALA A 255 15.78 40.70 -3.79
N ALA A 256 15.47 39.41 -3.95
CA ALA A 256 14.30 38.82 -3.31
C ALA A 256 14.42 38.76 -1.78
N LEU A 257 15.61 38.45 -1.26
CA LEU A 257 15.92 38.46 0.18
C LEU A 257 15.78 39.87 0.75
N ALA A 258 16.41 40.88 0.13
CA ALA A 258 16.33 42.27 0.57
C ALA A 258 14.90 42.82 0.59
N ALA A 259 14.06 42.41 -0.38
CA ALA A 259 12.68 42.86 -0.48
C ALA A 259 11.72 42.21 0.55
N ARG A 260 12.06 41.04 1.10
CA ARG A 260 11.17 40.22 1.95
C ARG A 260 11.66 40.07 3.40
N ALA A 261 12.91 40.43 3.67
CA ALA A 261 13.47 40.42 5.02
C ALA A 261 12.79 41.48 5.89
N ARG A 262 12.38 41.08 7.09
CA ARG A 262 11.76 41.94 8.12
C ARG A 262 12.83 42.53 9.03
N ALA A 263 13.89 41.76 9.31
CA ALA A 263 15.02 42.16 10.16
C ALA A 263 16.29 42.41 9.34
N GLY A 264 16.17 42.58 8.02
CA GLY A 264 17.30 42.75 7.11
C GLY A 264 18.29 41.59 7.15
N LEU A 265 17.85 40.39 7.55
CA LEU A 265 18.68 39.20 7.78
C LEU A 265 19.75 39.34 8.89
N ALA A 266 19.70 40.40 9.70
CA ALA A 266 20.59 40.55 10.86
C ALA A 266 20.25 39.54 11.96
N ALA A 267 18.95 39.44 12.28
CA ALA A 267 18.39 38.42 13.15
C ALA A 267 17.75 37.32 12.28
N LEU A 268 18.41 36.18 12.14
CA LEU A 268 18.05 35.15 11.17
C LEU A 268 18.03 33.75 11.79
N HIS A 269 16.99 33.00 11.50
CA HIS A 269 16.93 31.57 11.76
C HIS A 269 16.82 30.79 10.45
N VAL A 270 17.74 29.86 10.21
CA VAL A 270 17.74 29.03 9.00
C VAL A 270 17.32 27.61 9.32
N THR A 271 16.38 27.07 8.54
CA THR A 271 15.91 25.69 8.72
C THR A 271 16.07 24.87 7.45
N PHE A 272 16.39 23.59 7.62
CA PHE A 272 16.49 22.62 6.52
C PHE A 272 15.46 21.51 6.70
N SER A 273 14.66 21.19 5.68
CA SER A 273 13.76 20.02 5.70
C SER A 273 13.66 19.31 4.35
N HIS A 274 12.85 18.27 4.27
CA HIS A 274 12.76 17.42 3.08
C HIS A 274 11.78 17.95 2.02
N ASP A 275 11.02 19.02 2.30
CA ASP A 275 10.03 19.57 1.36
C ASP A 275 9.61 21.02 1.68
N ASP A 276 8.67 21.53 0.88
CA ASP A 276 8.06 22.84 1.11
C ASP A 276 6.93 22.74 2.14
N TYR A 277 7.18 23.17 3.38
CA TYR A 277 6.19 23.12 4.45
C TYR A 277 4.94 23.99 4.21
N THR A 278 4.98 24.91 3.25
CA THR A 278 3.84 25.77 2.91
C THR A 278 2.93 25.14 1.86
N ALA A 279 3.49 24.25 1.02
CA ALA A 279 2.74 23.53 -0.01
C ALA A 279 2.22 22.17 0.47
N ASN A 280 2.88 21.57 1.48
CA ASN A 280 2.55 20.25 2.00
C ASN A 280 2.03 20.33 3.43
N THR A 281 1.28 19.30 3.85
CA THR A 281 0.76 19.19 5.22
C THR A 281 1.12 17.83 5.81
N GLY A 282 1.79 17.87 6.96
CA GLY A 282 2.24 16.71 7.71
C GLY A 282 2.79 17.14 9.07
N GLY A 283 3.21 16.17 9.89
CA GLY A 283 3.67 16.45 11.25
C GLY A 283 4.86 17.41 11.29
N VAL A 284 5.88 17.16 10.48
CA VAL A 284 7.09 18.02 10.40
C VAL A 284 6.76 19.39 9.80
N GLN A 285 5.90 19.44 8.78
CA GLN A 285 5.49 20.70 8.17
C GLN A 285 4.74 21.59 9.17
N LEU A 286 3.84 21.02 9.99
CA LEU A 286 3.18 21.75 11.07
C LEU A 286 4.18 22.23 12.14
N CYS A 287 5.22 21.45 12.45
CA CYS A 287 6.30 21.89 13.35
C CYS A 287 7.06 23.10 12.77
N LEU A 288 7.42 23.06 11.48
CA LEU A 288 8.14 24.15 10.80
C LEU A 288 7.30 25.42 10.68
N GLN A 289 5.99 25.29 10.43
CA GLN A 289 5.05 26.42 10.43
C GLN A 289 5.02 27.10 11.80
N ARG A 290 4.89 26.32 12.89
CA ARG A 290 4.90 26.85 14.27
C ARG A 290 6.22 27.50 14.64
N GLU A 291 7.33 26.87 14.25
CA GLU A 291 8.67 27.41 14.46
C GLU A 291 8.85 28.74 13.73
N GLY A 292 8.46 28.83 12.45
CA GLY A 292 8.48 30.08 11.68
C GLY A 292 7.60 31.17 12.30
N ALA A 293 6.39 30.83 12.76
CA ALA A 293 5.51 31.75 13.47
C ALA A 293 6.13 32.25 14.77
N ARG A 294 6.81 31.38 15.53
CA ARG A 294 7.50 31.77 16.77
C ARG A 294 8.74 32.62 16.49
N MET A 295 9.51 32.32 15.45
CA MET A 295 10.64 33.17 15.02
C MET A 295 10.17 34.59 14.65
N ALA A 296 9.02 34.71 13.97
CA ALA A 296 8.42 36.00 13.68
C ALA A 296 8.04 36.78 14.95
N GLN A 297 7.52 36.11 15.98
CA GLN A 297 7.23 36.74 17.28
C GLN A 297 8.50 37.21 18.01
N LEU A 298 9.62 36.51 17.80
CA LEU A 298 10.95 36.89 18.30
C LEU A 298 11.62 37.98 17.46
N GLY A 299 10.94 38.52 16.43
CA GLY A 299 11.50 39.54 15.55
C GLY A 299 12.62 39.03 14.63
N ARG A 300 12.67 37.72 14.35
CA ARG A 300 13.69 37.10 13.49
C ARG A 300 13.13 36.77 12.11
N ASP A 301 13.97 36.96 11.09
CA ASP A 301 13.71 36.40 9.77
C ASP A 301 13.85 34.87 9.81
N HIS A 302 12.99 34.16 9.09
CA HIS A 302 13.03 32.70 8.95
C HIS A 302 13.30 32.31 7.50
N LEU A 303 14.49 31.79 7.23
CA LEU A 303 14.86 31.25 5.93
C LEU A 303 14.71 29.73 5.96
N HIS A 304 13.89 29.18 5.07
CA HIS A 304 13.71 27.74 4.94
C HIS A 304 14.29 27.23 3.63
N LEU A 305 15.07 26.16 3.72
CA LEU A 305 15.74 25.51 2.61
C LEU A 305 15.28 24.06 2.51
N TYR A 306 14.85 23.66 1.33
CA TYR A 306 14.33 22.32 1.07
C TYR A 306 14.75 21.85 -0.32
N PRO A 307 14.84 20.53 -0.58
CA PRO A 307 15.14 20.07 -1.92
C PRO A 307 13.96 20.36 -2.85
N ALA A 308 14.20 20.95 -4.02
CA ALA A 308 13.13 21.34 -4.94
C ALA A 308 12.27 20.17 -5.46
N LYS A 309 12.74 18.93 -5.26
CA LYS A 309 12.00 17.69 -5.48
C LYS A 309 12.16 16.80 -4.26
N PRO A 310 11.16 15.96 -3.91
CA PRO A 310 11.27 15.06 -2.78
C PRO A 310 12.22 13.91 -3.11
N TRP A 311 13.36 13.86 -2.44
CA TRP A 311 14.32 12.77 -2.60
C TRP A 311 14.10 11.69 -1.54
N PRO A 312 14.23 10.42 -1.91
CA PRO A 312 14.16 9.33 -0.94
C PRO A 312 15.48 9.13 -0.17
N VAL A 313 16.54 9.87 -0.53
CA VAL A 313 17.91 9.71 0.02
C VAL A 313 18.60 11.03 0.27
N VAL A 314 19.67 11.02 1.08
CA VAL A 314 20.64 12.13 1.16
C VAL A 314 21.49 12.13 -0.12
N ARG A 315 21.63 13.30 -0.74
CA ARG A 315 22.34 13.49 -2.02
C ARG A 315 23.85 13.43 -1.87
N GLN A 316 24.51 12.95 -2.92
CA GLN A 316 25.92 13.21 -3.18
C GLN A 316 26.09 14.51 -3.96
N ARG A 317 27.24 15.16 -3.82
CA ARG A 317 27.53 16.45 -4.47
C ARG A 317 27.44 16.41 -6.01
N SER A 318 27.68 15.25 -6.61
CA SER A 318 27.59 15.07 -8.07
C SER A 318 26.15 15.07 -8.60
N GLU A 319 25.15 14.88 -7.73
CA GLU A 319 23.75 14.78 -8.12
C GLU A 319 23.08 16.15 -8.10
N ALA A 320 22.37 16.48 -9.17
CA ALA A 320 21.66 17.75 -9.27
C ALA A 320 20.56 17.86 -8.21
N GLY A 321 20.59 18.93 -7.41
CA GLY A 321 19.54 19.16 -6.42
C GLY A 321 19.43 20.64 -6.04
N PRO A 322 18.80 21.48 -6.89
CA PRO A 322 18.50 22.85 -6.51
C PRO A 322 17.64 22.87 -5.24
N LEU A 323 17.88 23.89 -4.43
CA LEU A 323 17.14 24.15 -3.20
C LEU A 323 15.99 25.10 -3.50
N GLY A 324 14.80 24.74 -3.04
CA GLY A 324 13.72 25.70 -2.84
C GLY A 324 14.04 26.60 -1.65
N VAL A 325 13.74 27.89 -1.81
CA VAL A 325 14.00 28.91 -0.80
C VAL A 325 12.68 29.57 -0.42
N LEU A 326 12.35 29.53 0.88
CA LEU A 326 11.29 30.35 1.47
C LEU A 326 11.91 31.37 2.42
N LEU A 327 11.39 32.59 2.41
CA LEU A 327 11.71 33.60 3.43
C LEU A 327 10.42 34.04 4.11
N ASN A 328 10.33 33.87 5.43
CA ASN A 328 9.18 34.22 6.25
C ASN A 328 7.87 33.59 5.73
N GLY A 329 7.94 32.33 5.29
CA GLY A 329 6.83 31.57 4.70
C GLY A 329 6.48 31.95 3.26
N GLN A 330 7.24 32.84 2.61
CA GLN A 330 7.01 33.25 1.22
C GLN A 330 8.01 32.59 0.28
N ALA A 331 7.51 31.97 -0.79
CA ALA A 331 8.35 31.37 -1.82
C ALA A 331 9.20 32.43 -2.54
N VAL A 332 10.50 32.13 -2.68
CA VAL A 332 11.48 32.97 -3.38
C VAL A 332 11.81 32.37 -4.74
N GLY A 333 12.09 31.07 -4.80
CA GLY A 333 12.44 30.36 -6.03
C GLY A 333 13.35 29.15 -5.78
N PHE A 334 13.91 28.62 -6.86
CA PHE A 334 14.86 27.50 -6.83
C PHE A 334 16.26 27.96 -7.20
N PHE A 335 17.26 27.57 -6.42
CA PHE A 335 18.63 28.04 -6.58
C PHE A 335 19.62 26.90 -6.31
N ALA A 336 20.80 26.97 -6.94
CA ALA A 336 21.91 26.10 -6.55
C ALA A 336 22.36 26.42 -5.11
N ALA A 337 22.83 25.41 -4.37
CA ALA A 337 23.30 25.61 -3.00
C ALA A 337 24.44 26.65 -2.91
N ALA A 338 25.35 26.65 -3.89
CA ALA A 338 26.42 27.65 -3.98
C ALA A 338 25.88 29.08 -4.16
N THR A 339 24.82 29.27 -4.95
CA THR A 339 24.14 30.56 -5.12
C THR A 339 23.52 31.03 -3.82
N VAL A 340 22.90 30.12 -3.06
CA VAL A 340 22.35 30.42 -1.73
C VAL A 340 23.45 30.84 -0.76
N ALA A 341 24.53 30.06 -0.67
CA ALA A 341 25.66 30.37 0.22
C ALA A 341 26.28 31.73 -0.11
N ALA A 342 26.51 32.03 -1.40
CA ALA A 342 27.11 33.29 -1.83
C ALA A 342 26.18 34.51 -1.55
N ALA A 343 24.88 34.39 -1.85
CA ALA A 343 23.90 35.44 -1.56
C ALA A 343 23.80 35.72 -0.04
N LEU A 344 23.78 34.68 0.77
CA LEU A 344 23.74 34.80 2.23
C LEU A 344 25.03 35.39 2.78
N SER A 345 26.20 34.97 2.27
CA SER A 345 27.49 35.54 2.70
C SER A 345 27.56 37.05 2.46
N ARG A 346 26.99 37.55 1.35
CA ARG A 346 26.96 38.99 1.06
C ARG A 346 25.94 39.76 1.90
N ALA A 347 24.79 39.17 2.17
CA ALA A 347 23.75 39.79 2.99
C ALA A 347 24.10 39.75 4.49
N ALA A 348 24.84 38.74 4.90
CA ALA A 348 25.36 38.58 6.24
C ALA A 348 26.46 39.60 6.51
N GLY A 349 26.16 40.63 7.30
CA GLY A 349 27.20 41.44 7.95
C GLY A 349 28.10 40.60 8.87
N ARG A 350 29.14 41.21 9.43
CA ARG A 350 30.14 40.51 10.27
C ARG A 350 29.60 39.97 11.59
N ASP A 351 28.48 40.51 12.09
CA ASP A 351 27.86 40.07 13.35
C ASP A 351 26.90 38.90 13.11
N SER A 352 27.21 37.74 13.70
CA SER A 352 26.40 36.53 13.65
C SER A 352 25.67 36.22 14.96
N ALA A 353 25.75 37.10 15.98
CA ALA A 353 25.25 36.81 17.33
C ALA A 353 23.74 36.48 17.39
N GLN A 354 22.94 37.04 16.48
CA GLN A 354 21.49 36.79 16.41
C GLN A 354 21.10 35.77 15.33
N ARG A 355 22.08 35.04 14.79
CA ARG A 355 21.85 34.01 13.78
C ARG A 355 21.83 32.62 14.41
N SER A 356 21.03 31.73 13.84
CA SER A 356 20.89 30.35 14.32
C SER A 356 20.42 29.44 13.19
N PHE A 357 20.60 28.13 13.34
CA PHE A 357 20.08 27.16 12.39
C PHE A 357 19.59 25.88 13.05
N ALA A 358 18.66 25.21 12.37
CA ALA A 358 18.18 23.89 12.72
C ALA A 358 18.00 23.00 11.48
N ILE A 359 18.42 21.75 11.57
CA ILE A 359 18.27 20.75 10.51
C ILE A 359 17.16 19.78 10.95
N HIS A 360 16.03 19.83 10.26
CA HIS A 360 14.86 18.98 10.53
C HIS A 360 14.86 17.70 9.69
N SER A 361 15.54 17.72 8.54
CA SER A 361 15.84 16.54 7.74
C SER A 361 16.97 16.85 6.76
N LEU A 362 17.80 15.85 6.48
CA LEU A 362 18.82 15.88 5.42
C LEU A 362 18.36 15.18 4.13
N LEU A 363 17.15 14.61 4.08
CA LEU A 363 16.65 13.96 2.85
C LEU A 363 16.60 14.98 1.70
N GLY A 364 17.24 14.63 0.59
CA GLY A 364 17.40 15.49 -0.59
C GLY A 364 18.43 16.59 -0.48
N HIS A 365 19.07 16.76 0.67
CA HIS A 365 20.21 17.66 0.83
C HIS A 365 21.52 16.92 0.60
N ASN A 366 22.59 17.66 0.33
CA ASN A 366 23.95 17.18 0.48
C ASN A 366 24.56 17.76 1.76
N ALA A 367 25.28 16.94 2.54
CA ALA A 367 25.84 17.39 3.81
C ALA A 367 26.89 18.49 3.65
N GLY A 368 27.71 18.41 2.59
CA GLY A 368 28.74 19.40 2.30
C GLY A 368 28.15 20.76 1.93
N GLU A 369 27.18 20.76 1.02
CA GLU A 369 26.44 21.96 0.60
C GLU A 369 25.68 22.60 1.78
N THR A 370 25.05 21.78 2.63
CA THR A 370 24.34 22.25 3.84
C THR A 370 25.30 22.96 4.79
N ALA A 371 26.45 22.34 5.08
CA ALA A 371 27.47 22.95 5.94
C ALA A 371 28.06 24.23 5.34
N GLU A 372 28.32 24.28 4.02
CA GLU A 372 28.81 25.47 3.33
C GLU A 372 27.83 26.66 3.44
N ILE A 373 26.52 26.41 3.37
CA ILE A 373 25.48 27.44 3.57
C ILE A 373 25.49 27.96 5.01
N VAL A 374 25.59 27.07 5.99
CA VAL A 374 25.62 27.42 7.41
C VAL A 374 26.89 28.22 7.75
N GLU A 375 28.05 27.78 7.25
CA GLU A 375 29.34 28.44 7.44
C GLU A 375 29.36 29.83 6.77
N ALA A 376 28.70 30.00 5.61
CA ALA A 376 28.56 31.29 4.95
C ALA A 376 27.81 32.34 5.80
N LEU A 377 27.02 31.92 6.78
CA LEU A 377 26.34 32.79 7.76
C LEU A 377 27.21 33.12 8.99
N GLY A 378 28.42 32.56 9.07
CA GLY A 378 29.30 32.64 10.23
C GLY A 378 28.84 31.74 11.38
N LEU A 379 28.13 30.65 11.08
CA LEU A 379 27.63 29.68 12.06
C LEU A 379 28.41 28.36 11.94
N SER A 380 28.62 27.70 13.09
CA SER A 380 29.20 26.36 13.16
C SER A 380 28.51 25.46 14.19
N ALA A 381 27.65 26.02 15.03
CA ALA A 381 26.90 25.30 16.05
C ALA A 381 25.39 25.52 15.88
N GLY A 382 24.61 24.45 16.04
CA GLY A 382 23.16 24.49 15.84
C GLY A 382 22.47 23.21 16.26
N PHE A 383 21.26 22.99 15.75
CA PHE A 383 20.39 21.91 16.19
C PHE A 383 20.12 20.89 15.07
N PHE A 384 20.08 19.61 15.42
CA PHE A 384 19.68 18.53 14.52
C PHE A 384 18.49 17.78 15.12
N TRP A 385 17.33 17.87 14.48
CA TRP A 385 16.10 17.27 14.98
C TRP A 385 15.87 15.84 14.50
N LEU A 386 15.50 14.96 15.41
CA LEU A 386 15.12 13.58 15.13
C LEU A 386 13.60 13.45 14.89
N HIS A 387 13.11 14.04 13.80
CA HIS A 387 11.72 13.84 13.36
C HIS A 387 11.51 12.46 12.71
N ASP A 388 12.57 11.89 12.17
CA ASP A 388 12.63 10.56 11.56
C ASP A 388 14.00 9.91 11.85
N PHE A 389 14.25 8.75 11.25
CA PHE A 389 15.53 8.02 11.35
C PHE A 389 16.34 8.06 10.05
N ALA A 390 16.17 9.08 9.19
CA ALA A 390 16.93 9.25 7.95
C ALA A 390 18.45 9.33 8.17
N SER A 391 18.86 9.74 9.38
CA SER A 391 20.25 9.74 9.84
C SER A 391 20.84 8.37 10.13
N LEU A 392 20.00 7.33 10.24
CA LEU A 392 20.43 5.94 10.43
C LEU A 392 20.29 5.09 9.16
N CYS A 393 19.33 5.42 8.29
CA CYS A 393 19.01 4.65 7.09
C CYS A 393 18.26 5.48 6.03
N ALA A 394 18.34 5.08 4.76
CA ALA A 394 17.47 5.60 3.71
C ALA A 394 15.99 5.28 3.95
N GLY A 395 15.69 4.12 4.52
CA GLY A 395 14.37 3.81 5.09
C GLY A 395 14.17 4.59 6.39
N TYR A 396 13.75 5.85 6.29
CA TYR A 396 13.68 6.80 7.41
C TYR A 396 12.70 6.40 8.52
N HIS A 397 11.79 5.45 8.27
CA HIS A 397 10.88 4.85 9.25
C HIS A 397 11.37 3.49 9.78
N LEU A 398 12.58 3.06 9.40
CA LEU A 398 13.22 1.80 9.82
C LEU A 398 12.40 0.53 9.55
N LEU A 399 11.60 0.53 8.48
CA LEU A 399 10.95 -0.69 8.01
C LEU A 399 11.87 -1.37 7.00
N ARG A 400 12.18 -2.65 7.24
CA ARG A 400 12.76 -3.51 6.22
C ARG A 400 11.67 -3.78 5.18
N ASP A 401 11.95 -3.39 3.95
CA ASP A 401 11.06 -3.59 2.81
C ASP A 401 9.62 -3.09 3.08
N ASP A 402 9.49 -1.96 3.79
CA ASP A 402 8.22 -1.32 4.17
C ASP A 402 7.24 -2.17 4.99
N VAL A 403 7.64 -3.34 5.51
CA VAL A 403 6.72 -4.29 6.15
C VAL A 403 7.02 -4.63 7.60
N ALA A 404 8.27 -4.50 8.04
CA ALA A 404 8.69 -4.94 9.37
C ALA A 404 9.71 -3.99 9.97
N ASP A 405 9.46 -3.51 11.20
CA ASP A 405 10.46 -2.73 11.93
C ASP A 405 11.75 -3.55 12.13
N CYS A 406 12.88 -2.92 11.77
CA CYS A 406 14.20 -3.53 11.89
C CYS A 406 15.00 -2.99 13.07
N ALA A 407 14.57 -1.90 13.70
CA ALA A 407 15.32 -1.20 14.76
C ALA A 407 16.79 -0.86 14.37
N ALA A 408 17.02 -0.59 13.08
CA ALA A 408 18.30 -0.21 12.50
C ALA A 408 19.45 -1.18 12.88
N PRO A 409 19.47 -2.44 12.40
CA PRO A 409 20.53 -3.40 12.72
C PRO A 409 21.89 -2.91 12.17
N PRO A 410 23.04 -3.54 12.46
CA PRO A 410 24.31 -3.15 11.85
C PRO A 410 24.22 -3.09 10.31
N PRO A 411 24.81 -2.08 9.63
CA PRO A 411 24.67 -1.92 8.17
C PRO A 411 25.14 -3.12 7.35
N GLY A 412 26.14 -3.87 7.82
CA GLY A 412 26.63 -5.10 7.19
C GLY A 412 25.87 -6.38 7.55
N SER A 413 24.73 -6.29 8.26
CA SER A 413 23.94 -7.46 8.63
C SER A 413 23.22 -8.08 7.44
N ALA A 414 22.94 -9.39 7.50
CA ALA A 414 22.15 -10.09 6.49
C ALA A 414 20.76 -9.45 6.28
N ALA A 415 20.17 -8.91 7.36
CA ALA A 415 18.90 -8.17 7.29
C ALA A 415 18.99 -6.92 6.39
N CYS A 416 20.12 -6.22 6.37
CA CYS A 416 20.35 -5.12 5.44
C CYS A 416 20.70 -5.61 4.03
N GLY A 417 21.39 -6.74 3.90
CA GLY A 417 21.78 -7.30 2.60
C GLY A 417 20.59 -7.65 1.69
N ILE A 418 19.44 -8.00 2.27
CA ILE A 418 18.21 -8.31 1.52
C ILE A 418 17.22 -7.15 1.42
N CYS A 419 17.47 -6.05 2.14
CA CYS A 419 16.56 -4.91 2.22
C CYS A 419 16.77 -3.95 1.05
N VAL A 420 15.69 -3.42 0.47
CA VAL A 420 15.73 -2.44 -0.64
C VAL A 420 16.53 -1.17 -0.28
N TYR A 421 16.59 -0.81 1.00
CA TYR A 421 17.35 0.34 1.51
C TYR A 421 18.81 0.03 1.84
N GLY A 422 19.17 -1.25 1.94
CA GLY A 422 20.50 -1.72 2.33
C GLY A 422 21.63 -1.10 1.51
N PRO A 423 21.58 -1.18 0.16
CA PRO A 423 22.61 -0.60 -0.71
C PRO A 423 22.85 0.90 -0.53
N TRP A 424 21.86 1.63 -0.01
CA TRP A 424 21.91 3.10 0.14
C TRP A 424 22.34 3.53 1.55
N ARG A 425 22.31 2.62 2.52
CA ARG A 425 22.53 2.92 3.93
C ARG A 425 23.93 3.43 4.23
N ALA A 426 24.96 2.83 3.60
CA ALA A 426 26.35 3.24 3.81
C ALA A 426 26.57 4.71 3.40
N ARG A 427 26.03 5.11 2.25
CA ARG A 427 26.09 6.49 1.78
C ARG A 427 25.35 7.46 2.70
N HIS A 428 24.17 7.09 3.21
CA HIS A 428 23.46 7.92 4.19
C HIS A 428 24.29 8.18 5.44
N ILE A 429 24.86 7.13 6.01
CA ILE A 429 25.69 7.23 7.22
C ILE A 429 26.89 8.14 6.95
N ALA A 430 27.59 7.94 5.83
CA ALA A 430 28.76 8.74 5.48
C ALA A 430 28.46 10.24 5.31
N GLU A 431 27.32 10.62 4.71
CA GLU A 431 26.95 12.04 4.61
C GLU A 431 26.59 12.63 5.97
N HIS A 432 25.91 11.90 6.86
CA HIS A 432 25.65 12.38 8.21
C HIS A 432 26.93 12.50 9.03
N GLU A 433 27.83 11.51 8.99
CA GLU A 433 29.16 11.59 9.61
C GLU A 433 29.93 12.83 9.14
N ARG A 434 29.87 13.14 7.84
CA ARG A 434 30.49 14.36 7.29
C ARG A 434 29.85 15.63 7.85
N LEU A 435 28.53 15.68 7.96
CA LEU A 435 27.83 16.85 8.52
C LEU A 435 28.22 17.06 10.00
N PHE A 436 28.09 16.03 10.82
CA PHE A 436 28.41 16.09 12.26
C PHE A 436 29.90 16.29 12.53
N GLY A 437 30.78 15.86 11.62
CA GLY A 437 32.21 16.16 11.70
C GLY A 437 32.58 17.61 11.37
N ARG A 438 31.73 18.33 10.63
CA ARG A 438 31.94 19.75 10.25
C ARG A 438 31.23 20.73 11.19
N LEU A 439 30.06 20.35 11.71
CA LEU A 439 29.21 21.22 12.52
C LEU A 439 29.06 20.67 13.95
N SER A 440 29.09 21.56 14.92
CA SER A 440 28.81 21.25 16.32
C SER A 440 27.30 21.18 16.56
N LEU A 441 26.72 19.98 16.43
CA LEU A 441 25.27 19.79 16.45
C LEU A 441 24.76 19.28 17.80
N THR A 442 23.82 20.02 18.39
CA THR A 442 22.98 19.52 19.49
C THR A 442 21.83 18.71 18.90
N VAL A 443 21.74 17.44 19.28
CA VAL A 443 20.68 16.55 18.82
C VAL A 443 19.42 16.78 19.65
N VAL A 444 18.32 17.13 18.99
CA VAL A 444 17.03 17.36 19.62
C VAL A 444 16.08 16.24 19.22
N SER A 445 15.52 15.56 20.21
CA SER A 445 14.60 14.45 20.00
C SER A 445 13.23 14.75 20.58
N PRO A 446 12.13 14.42 19.91
CA PRO A 446 10.80 14.65 20.46
C PRO A 446 10.40 13.64 21.55
N ALA A 447 11.18 12.57 21.74
CA ALA A 447 10.92 11.57 22.76
C ALA A 447 12.21 10.90 23.26
N ALA A 448 12.25 10.56 24.54
CA ALA A 448 13.38 9.85 25.13
C ALA A 448 13.64 8.48 24.49
N THR A 449 12.58 7.77 24.07
CA THR A 449 12.72 6.47 23.37
C THR A 449 13.35 6.62 21.99
N THR A 450 13.03 7.69 21.26
CA THR A 450 13.65 8.02 19.97
C THR A 450 15.11 8.35 20.12
N LEU A 451 15.46 9.22 21.10
CA LEU A 451 16.85 9.54 21.40
C LEU A 451 17.64 8.29 21.80
N GLY A 452 17.06 7.45 22.68
CA GLY A 452 17.70 6.21 23.13
C GLY A 452 18.00 5.25 21.99
N LEU A 453 17.05 5.01 21.09
CA LEU A 453 17.27 4.20 19.90
C LEU A 453 18.35 4.81 19.00
N TRP A 454 18.26 6.12 18.72
CA TRP A 454 19.22 6.79 17.86
C TRP A 454 20.64 6.70 18.40
N LYS A 455 20.85 6.98 19.69
CA LYS A 455 22.16 6.89 20.36
C LYS A 455 22.75 5.49 20.33
N ALA A 456 21.91 4.46 20.45
CA ALA A 456 22.36 3.08 20.40
C ALA A 456 22.85 2.64 19.00
N ARG A 457 22.58 3.44 17.96
CA ARG A 457 22.80 3.08 16.55
C ARG A 457 23.67 4.09 15.79
N ALA A 458 23.63 5.36 16.15
CA ALA A 458 24.39 6.42 15.51
C ALA A 458 25.84 6.41 15.99
N ALA A 459 26.76 6.59 15.04
CA ALA A 459 28.20 6.68 15.31
C ALA A 459 28.75 8.05 14.86
N VAL A 460 28.12 9.14 15.35
CA VAL A 460 28.49 10.52 15.01
C VAL A 460 28.85 11.31 16.26
N PRO A 461 29.76 12.31 16.18
CA PRO A 461 30.02 13.20 17.31
C PRO A 461 28.78 14.06 17.59
N VAL A 462 28.44 14.26 18.86
CA VAL A 462 27.30 15.11 19.28
C VAL A 462 27.78 16.19 20.26
N ALA A 463 27.33 17.43 20.06
CA ALA A 463 27.67 18.55 20.93
C ALA A 463 26.82 18.59 22.21
N GLY A 464 25.60 18.06 22.13
CA GLY A 464 24.64 18.01 23.22
C GLY A 464 23.40 17.21 22.82
N GLU A 465 22.55 16.92 23.79
CA GLU A 465 21.33 16.14 23.61
C GLU A 465 20.18 16.80 24.37
N VAL A 466 19.02 16.93 23.72
CA VAL A 466 17.82 17.50 24.33
C VAL A 466 16.61 16.65 23.95
N VAL A 467 15.75 16.37 24.93
CA VAL A 467 14.42 15.82 24.67
C VAL A 467 13.40 16.96 24.77
N LEU A 468 12.81 17.34 23.64
CA LEU A 468 11.79 18.40 23.55
C LEU A 468 10.55 17.88 22.80
N PRO A 469 9.51 17.42 23.52
CA PRO A 469 8.29 16.91 22.90
C PRO A 469 7.57 17.97 22.06
N HIS A 470 7.03 17.57 20.91
CA HIS A 470 6.31 18.48 20.00
C HIS A 470 4.98 18.99 20.57
N ALA A 471 4.39 18.24 21.50
CA ALA A 471 3.20 18.61 22.23
C ALA A 471 3.23 18.02 23.64
N ARG A 472 2.54 18.69 24.56
CA ARG A 472 2.27 18.22 25.92
C ARG A 472 0.78 18.33 26.21
N LEU A 473 0.28 17.44 27.05
CA LEU A 473 -1.10 17.48 27.53
C LEU A 473 -1.24 18.53 28.63
N VAL A 474 -2.29 19.34 28.57
CA VAL A 474 -2.69 20.30 29.60
C VAL A 474 -4.11 19.96 30.06
N ASP A 475 -4.31 19.68 31.33
CA ASP A 475 -5.61 19.26 31.86
C ASP A 475 -6.68 20.33 31.62
N ARG A 476 -7.83 19.91 31.07
CA ARG A 476 -9.01 20.73 30.78
C ARG A 476 -10.21 20.33 31.65
N GLY A 477 -10.07 19.31 32.48
CA GLY A 477 -11.11 18.77 33.35
C GLY A 477 -11.75 17.49 32.82
N PRO A 478 -12.79 16.98 33.52
CA PRO A 478 -13.39 15.68 33.21
C PRO A 478 -14.12 15.69 31.87
N ALA A 479 -14.09 14.55 31.16
CA ALA A 479 -14.94 14.33 30.00
C ALA A 479 -16.41 14.23 30.40
N PRO A 480 -17.34 14.64 29.51
CA PRO A 480 -18.77 14.39 29.71
C PRO A 480 -19.05 12.91 29.97
N PRO A 481 -20.04 12.59 30.84
CA PRO A 481 -20.41 11.22 31.11
C PRO A 481 -20.91 10.55 29.82
N THR A 482 -20.51 9.30 29.64
CA THR A 482 -20.85 8.49 28.47
C THR A 482 -21.77 7.35 28.89
N PRO A 483 -22.83 7.01 28.11
CA PRO A 483 -23.72 5.89 28.44
C PRO A 483 -22.96 4.56 28.58
N ALA A 484 -23.25 3.79 29.64
CA ALA A 484 -22.58 2.51 29.88
C ALA A 484 -23.00 1.41 28.88
N ASN A 485 -24.23 1.48 28.34
CA ASN A 485 -24.82 0.45 27.49
C ASN A 485 -24.77 0.79 25.99
N ARG A 486 -23.72 1.49 25.52
CA ARG A 486 -23.51 1.74 24.09
C ARG A 486 -22.33 0.92 23.54
N PRO A 487 -22.31 0.61 22.23
CA PRO A 487 -21.14 -0.02 21.61
C PRO A 487 -19.86 0.80 21.85
N LEU A 488 -18.73 0.10 21.96
CA LEU A 488 -17.42 0.72 22.00
C LEU A 488 -17.11 1.36 20.64
N ARG A 489 -16.82 2.66 20.64
CA ARG A 489 -16.49 3.45 19.44
C ARG A 489 -14.98 3.47 19.27
N ILE A 490 -14.47 2.69 18.31
CA ILE A 490 -13.04 2.59 17.99
C ILE A 490 -12.75 3.40 16.73
N ALA A 491 -11.78 4.31 16.78
CA ALA A 491 -11.41 5.12 15.64
C ALA A 491 -10.01 4.79 15.10
N TYR A 492 -9.86 4.89 13.78
CA TYR A 492 -8.58 5.21 13.14
C TYR A 492 -8.53 6.71 12.87
N VAL A 493 -7.38 7.32 13.14
CA VAL A 493 -7.20 8.77 13.09
C VAL A 493 -6.06 9.11 12.15
N GLY A 494 -6.35 9.97 11.16
CA GLY A 494 -5.38 10.45 10.18
C GLY A 494 -5.55 9.82 8.79
N MET A 495 -4.49 9.91 7.98
CA MET A 495 -4.47 9.39 6.62
C MET A 495 -4.27 7.88 6.64
N PRO A 496 -5.12 7.10 5.95
CA PRO A 496 -4.92 5.66 5.77
C PRO A 496 -3.56 5.36 5.12
N SER A 497 -2.65 4.76 5.86
CA SER A 497 -1.39 4.24 5.33
C SER A 497 -0.97 2.96 6.07
N ALA A 498 -0.34 2.04 5.33
CA ALA A 498 0.10 0.77 5.90
C ALA A 498 1.08 0.96 7.06
N HIS A 499 2.08 1.82 6.91
CA HIS A 499 3.06 2.09 7.96
C HIS A 499 2.44 2.73 9.22
N LYS A 500 1.26 3.36 9.13
CA LYS A 500 0.47 3.86 10.28
C LYS A 500 -0.60 2.85 10.76
N GLY A 501 -0.55 1.59 10.34
CA GLY A 501 -1.41 0.53 10.86
C GLY A 501 -2.82 0.48 10.27
N TRP A 502 -3.06 1.13 9.13
CA TRP A 502 -4.39 1.11 8.50
C TRP A 502 -4.85 -0.31 8.18
N GLU A 503 -3.95 -1.14 7.69
CA GLU A 503 -4.28 -2.51 7.27
C GLU A 503 -4.71 -3.37 8.48
N VAL A 504 -4.04 -3.22 9.63
CA VAL A 504 -4.45 -3.86 10.89
C VAL A 504 -5.83 -3.39 11.35
N PHE A 505 -6.13 -2.09 11.22
CA PHE A 505 -7.46 -1.56 11.53
C PHE A 505 -8.53 -2.10 10.57
N ARG A 506 -8.22 -2.19 9.27
CA ARG A 506 -9.12 -2.75 8.25
C ARG A 506 -9.47 -4.20 8.58
N ASP A 507 -8.49 -5.01 8.93
CA ASP A 507 -8.69 -6.42 9.21
C ASP A 507 -9.61 -6.61 10.45
N LEU A 508 -9.50 -5.74 11.45
CA LEU A 508 -10.45 -5.69 12.57
C LEU A 508 -11.88 -5.30 12.13
N ILE A 509 -12.02 -4.34 11.21
CA ILE A 509 -13.34 -3.97 10.67
C ILE A 509 -13.97 -5.17 9.96
N VAL A 510 -13.23 -5.82 9.05
CA VAL A 510 -13.73 -6.97 8.29
C VAL A 510 -14.21 -8.07 9.23
N ARG A 511 -13.42 -8.36 10.28
CA ARG A 511 -13.74 -9.41 11.27
C ARG A 511 -14.90 -9.07 12.19
N HIS A 512 -15.09 -7.79 12.55
CA HIS A 512 -15.97 -7.41 13.66
C HIS A 512 -17.07 -6.40 13.29
N ALA A 513 -17.24 -6.00 12.03
CA ALA A 513 -18.25 -5.01 11.65
C ALA A 513 -19.70 -5.42 11.97
N ALA A 514 -19.99 -6.72 11.97
CA ALA A 514 -21.30 -7.27 12.33
C ALA A 514 -21.50 -7.43 13.85
N ASP A 515 -20.44 -7.27 14.65
CA ASP A 515 -20.51 -7.43 16.10
C ASP A 515 -21.18 -6.21 16.74
N PRO A 516 -22.31 -6.37 17.45
CA PRO A 516 -23.03 -5.23 18.05
C PRO A 516 -22.22 -4.51 19.13
N ARG A 517 -21.15 -5.12 19.68
CA ARG A 517 -20.28 -4.50 20.69
C ARG A 517 -19.45 -3.34 20.14
N TYR A 518 -19.22 -3.27 18.82
CA TYR A 518 -18.25 -2.35 18.23
C TYR A 518 -18.87 -1.41 17.20
N ARG A 519 -18.33 -0.19 17.15
CA ARG A 519 -18.55 0.77 16.07
C ARG A 519 -17.21 1.32 15.63
N PHE A 520 -16.92 1.19 14.34
CA PHE A 520 -15.66 1.62 13.75
C PHE A 520 -15.81 2.99 13.10
N LEU A 521 -14.88 3.89 13.40
CA LEU A 521 -14.84 5.24 12.88
C LEU A 521 -13.52 5.49 12.15
N HIS A 522 -13.56 6.35 11.14
CA HIS A 522 -12.37 6.94 10.54
C HIS A 522 -12.47 8.46 10.58
N LEU A 523 -11.57 9.10 11.32
CA LEU A 523 -11.43 10.54 11.38
C LEU A 523 -10.23 10.96 10.52
N GLY A 524 -10.46 11.57 9.35
CA GLY A 524 -9.36 11.91 8.45
C GLY A 524 -9.77 12.74 7.24
N GLY A 525 -8.80 13.10 6.40
CA GLY A 525 -9.06 13.99 5.26
C GLY A 525 -9.80 13.33 4.08
N ARG A 526 -9.67 12.01 3.93
CA ARG A 526 -10.23 11.21 2.83
C ARG A 526 -10.62 9.83 3.33
N THR A 527 -11.74 9.29 2.85
CA THR A 527 -12.19 7.93 3.14
C THR A 527 -11.58 6.92 2.17
N GLN A 528 -11.47 5.65 2.58
CA GLN A 528 -11.39 4.55 1.61
C GLN A 528 -12.81 4.07 1.26
N PRO A 529 -13.12 3.80 -0.02
CA PRO A 529 -14.42 3.23 -0.40
C PRO A 529 -14.62 1.82 0.19
N ARG A 530 -15.88 1.43 0.45
CA ARG A 530 -16.35 0.05 0.64
C ARG A 530 -16.01 -0.66 1.97
N LEU A 531 -15.62 0.06 3.02
CA LEU A 531 -15.53 -0.53 4.37
C LEU A 531 -16.78 -0.18 5.21
N PRO A 532 -17.30 -1.12 6.03
CA PRO A 532 -18.43 -0.86 6.92
C PRO A 532 -17.99 -0.07 8.17
N LEU A 533 -17.64 1.21 7.98
CA LEU A 533 -17.21 2.14 9.04
C LEU A 533 -17.87 3.53 8.89
N GLU A 534 -17.92 4.30 9.97
CA GLU A 534 -18.37 5.71 9.99
C GLU A 534 -17.20 6.65 9.63
N PHE A 535 -17.26 7.33 8.48
CA PHE A 535 -16.23 8.30 8.09
C PHE A 535 -16.61 9.72 8.49
N HIS A 536 -15.68 10.44 9.11
CA HIS A 536 -15.81 11.86 9.41
C HIS A 536 -14.61 12.63 8.86
N LYS A 537 -14.91 13.63 8.03
CA LYS A 537 -13.87 14.48 7.44
C LYS A 537 -13.25 15.38 8.50
N VAL A 538 -11.95 15.24 8.71
CA VAL A 538 -11.16 16.05 9.64
C VAL A 538 -9.84 16.44 8.97
N SER A 539 -9.45 17.71 9.10
CA SER A 539 -8.15 18.20 8.64
C SER A 539 -7.56 19.10 9.71
N VAL A 540 -6.35 18.80 10.14
CA VAL A 540 -5.56 19.65 11.03
C VAL A 540 -4.80 20.66 10.18
N SER A 541 -4.77 21.91 10.63
CA SER A 541 -4.04 23.01 10.00
C SER A 541 -3.58 24.00 11.07
N GLU A 542 -2.77 24.98 10.68
CA GLU A 542 -2.39 26.08 11.57
C GLU A 542 -3.60 26.85 12.12
N ALA A 543 -4.63 27.06 11.29
CA ALA A 543 -5.86 27.75 11.70
C ALA A 543 -6.78 26.90 12.59
N ALA A 544 -6.62 25.58 12.57
CA ALA A 544 -7.41 24.63 13.35
C ALA A 544 -6.51 23.53 13.95
N PRO A 545 -5.58 23.90 14.87
CA PRO A 545 -4.54 22.98 15.34
C PRO A 545 -5.08 21.88 16.24
N ASN A 546 -6.32 22.03 16.72
CA ASN A 546 -7.01 21.09 17.60
C ASN A 546 -8.15 20.34 16.90
N ALA A 547 -8.28 20.46 15.57
CA ALA A 547 -9.41 19.89 14.83
C ALA A 547 -9.61 18.39 15.08
N MET A 548 -8.51 17.64 15.19
CA MET A 548 -8.58 16.19 15.43
C MET A 548 -9.02 15.86 16.86
N ARG A 549 -8.41 16.49 17.86
CA ARG A 549 -8.86 16.40 19.26
C ARG A 549 -10.34 16.69 19.40
N ASP A 550 -10.81 17.78 18.78
CA ASP A 550 -12.20 18.22 18.85
C ASP A 550 -13.14 17.23 18.15
N ALA A 551 -12.72 16.62 17.05
CA ALA A 551 -13.47 15.55 16.39
C ALA A 551 -13.57 14.28 17.26
N ILE A 552 -12.46 13.86 17.88
CA ILE A 552 -12.42 12.71 18.79
C ILE A 552 -13.40 12.91 19.96
N ALA A 553 -13.41 14.11 20.55
CA ALA A 553 -14.35 14.46 21.61
C ALA A 553 -15.80 14.50 21.10
N ARG A 554 -16.06 15.16 19.96
CA ARG A 554 -17.40 15.33 19.36
C ARG A 554 -18.04 13.99 18.98
N HIS A 555 -17.25 13.05 18.47
CA HIS A 555 -17.72 11.73 18.05
C HIS A 555 -17.66 10.70 19.18
N GLU A 556 -17.40 11.14 20.41
CA GLU A 556 -17.38 10.32 21.63
C GLU A 556 -16.54 9.05 21.47
N VAL A 557 -15.37 9.18 20.82
CA VAL A 557 -14.46 8.06 20.57
C VAL A 557 -13.95 7.52 21.91
N ASP A 558 -14.11 6.21 22.13
CA ASP A 558 -13.68 5.55 23.35
C ASP A 558 -12.21 5.15 23.29
N ALA A 559 -11.78 4.65 22.12
CA ALA A 559 -10.42 4.22 21.88
C ALA A 559 -9.99 4.56 20.45
N VAL A 560 -8.71 4.90 20.28
CA VAL A 560 -8.05 5.06 18.99
C VAL A 560 -7.04 3.93 18.83
N LEU A 561 -7.13 3.20 17.72
CA LEU A 561 -6.11 2.21 17.38
C LEU A 561 -4.94 2.91 16.71
N ILE A 562 -3.76 2.82 17.32
CA ILE A 562 -2.50 3.32 16.79
C ILE A 562 -1.54 2.14 16.73
N TRP A 563 -1.60 1.39 15.62
CA TRP A 563 -0.80 0.19 15.40
C TRP A 563 0.20 0.35 14.25
N PRO A 564 1.11 1.34 14.31
CA PRO A 564 2.06 1.57 13.24
C PRO A 564 2.99 0.38 13.10
N LEU A 565 3.38 0.08 11.86
CA LEU A 565 4.40 -0.94 11.60
C LEU A 565 5.79 -0.44 11.96
N CYS A 566 5.95 0.88 12.00
CA CYS A 566 7.18 1.56 12.33
C CYS A 566 7.16 2.15 13.75
N ARG A 567 8.36 2.41 14.26
CA ARG A 567 8.53 3.19 15.50
C ARG A 567 8.25 4.66 15.21
N GLU A 568 7.19 5.20 15.79
CA GLU A 568 6.96 6.64 15.71
C GLU A 568 7.99 7.38 16.57
N THR A 569 8.61 8.40 16.01
CA THR A 569 9.49 9.32 16.75
C THR A 569 8.68 10.20 17.72
N PHE A 570 7.52 10.65 17.24
CA PHE A 570 6.49 11.32 18.02
C PHE A 570 5.14 11.11 17.33
N SER A 571 4.10 10.76 18.09
CA SER A 571 2.77 10.53 17.53
C SER A 571 1.80 11.62 17.97
N PHE A 572 1.56 12.61 17.10
CA PHE A 572 0.49 13.59 17.33
C PHE A 572 -0.86 12.89 17.54
N THR A 573 -1.13 11.84 16.77
CA THR A 573 -2.36 11.05 16.88
C THR A 573 -2.58 10.49 18.29
N ALA A 574 -1.53 10.02 18.97
CA ALA A 574 -1.65 9.52 20.35
C ALA A 574 -2.01 10.64 21.33
N TYR A 575 -1.39 11.80 21.19
CA TYR A 575 -1.66 12.96 22.04
C TYR A 575 -3.04 13.55 21.76
N GLU A 576 -3.46 13.65 20.50
CA GLU A 576 -4.79 14.11 20.10
C GLU A 576 -5.89 13.15 20.59
N ALA A 577 -5.65 11.83 20.53
CA ALA A 577 -6.55 10.82 21.05
C ALA A 577 -6.81 11.01 22.54
N VAL A 578 -5.74 11.09 23.33
CA VAL A 578 -5.84 11.29 24.77
C VAL A 578 -6.45 12.65 25.10
N ALA A 579 -6.04 13.72 24.40
CA ALA A 579 -6.63 15.05 24.59
C ALA A 579 -8.13 15.08 24.31
N GLY A 580 -8.58 14.30 23.33
CA GLY A 580 -10.00 14.12 23.02
C GLY A 580 -10.76 13.24 24.02
N GLY A 581 -10.08 12.56 24.95
CA GLY A 581 -10.64 11.64 25.96
C GLY A 581 -10.66 10.16 25.57
N ALA A 582 -10.07 9.80 24.42
CA ALA A 582 -9.99 8.42 23.97
C ALA A 582 -8.78 7.69 24.60
N ALA A 583 -8.93 6.39 24.85
CA ALA A 583 -7.79 5.53 25.14
C ALA A 583 -6.98 5.26 23.88
N VAL A 584 -5.71 4.94 24.02
CA VAL A 584 -4.87 4.50 22.89
C VAL A 584 -4.63 2.99 22.99
N ILE A 585 -4.88 2.27 21.90
CA ILE A 585 -4.55 0.85 21.76
C ILE A 585 -3.37 0.75 20.81
N THR A 586 -2.29 0.09 21.22
CA THR A 586 -1.06 0.00 20.41
C THR A 586 -0.30 -1.30 20.66
N GLY A 587 0.64 -1.62 19.76
CA GLY A 587 1.60 -2.72 19.92
C GLY A 587 2.90 -2.26 20.61
N PRO A 588 3.81 -3.17 20.94
CA PRO A 588 5.01 -2.84 21.72
C PRO A 588 6.07 -2.09 20.90
N ASP A 589 6.06 -2.25 19.58
CA ASP A 589 7.07 -1.69 18.67
C ASP A 589 6.67 -0.32 18.09
N SER A 590 5.61 0.32 18.60
CA SER A 590 5.13 1.61 18.09
C SER A 590 5.94 2.84 18.51
N GLY A 591 7.08 2.63 19.17
CA GLY A 591 8.03 3.69 19.54
C GLY A 591 7.48 4.64 20.60
N ASN A 592 7.38 5.93 20.28
CA ASN A 592 6.84 6.94 21.17
C ASN A 592 5.42 6.61 21.66
N VAL A 593 4.58 5.97 20.83
CA VAL A 593 3.20 5.64 21.21
C VAL A 593 3.18 4.65 22.39
N ALA A 594 3.88 3.52 22.29
CA ALA A 594 3.97 2.54 23.38
C ALA A 594 4.55 3.17 24.65
N ALA A 595 5.60 3.97 24.53
CA ALA A 595 6.22 4.65 25.67
C ALA A 595 5.27 5.66 26.34
N PHE A 596 4.52 6.42 25.54
CA PHE A 596 3.53 7.37 26.02
C PHE A 596 2.37 6.66 26.73
N VAL A 597 1.85 5.56 26.16
CA VAL A 597 0.78 4.78 26.79
C VAL A 597 1.25 4.14 28.08
N ALA A 598 2.42 3.49 28.09
CA ALA A 598 2.98 2.86 29.28
C ALA A 598 3.31 3.89 30.38
N GLY A 599 3.84 5.05 30.00
CA GLY A 599 4.24 6.09 30.95
C GLY A 599 3.09 6.90 31.53
N THR A 600 1.95 7.00 30.83
CA THR A 600 0.82 7.84 31.25
C THR A 600 -0.43 7.07 31.67
N GLY A 601 -0.55 5.78 31.30
CA GLY A 601 -1.72 4.95 31.62
C GLY A 601 -2.97 5.25 30.78
N HIS A 602 -2.88 6.06 29.73
CA HIS A 602 -4.03 6.46 28.90
C HIS A 602 -4.44 5.42 27.84
N GLY A 603 -4.22 4.14 28.09
CA GLY A 603 -4.49 3.12 27.09
C GLY A 603 -3.89 1.76 27.43
N GLN A 604 -3.70 0.95 26.41
CA GLN A 604 -3.17 -0.40 26.55
C GLN A 604 -2.14 -0.69 25.45
N VAL A 605 -0.99 -1.20 25.87
CA VAL A 605 0.02 -1.80 24.99
C VAL A 605 -0.23 -3.31 25.00
N LEU A 606 -0.63 -3.86 23.85
CA LEU A 606 -0.81 -5.30 23.67
C LEU A 606 0.48 -5.93 23.15
N ALA A 607 0.65 -7.24 23.37
CA ALA A 607 1.90 -7.93 23.03
C ALA A 607 2.14 -8.01 21.51
N ASP A 608 1.10 -8.29 20.73
CA ASP A 608 1.16 -8.49 19.29
C ASP A 608 -0.24 -8.42 18.65
N GLU A 609 -0.31 -8.60 17.33
CA GLU A 609 -1.56 -8.60 16.56
C GLU A 609 -2.50 -9.75 16.98
N ALA A 610 -1.98 -10.86 17.50
CA ALA A 610 -2.80 -11.97 17.99
C ALA A 610 -3.48 -11.61 19.32
N ALA A 611 -2.76 -10.97 20.25
CA ALA A 611 -3.32 -10.44 21.48
C ALA A 611 -4.37 -9.35 21.21
N LEU A 612 -4.16 -8.52 20.17
CA LEU A 612 -5.16 -7.57 19.68
C LEU A 612 -6.43 -8.28 19.20
N ALA A 613 -6.30 -9.27 18.33
CA ALA A 613 -7.45 -10.05 17.86
C ALA A 613 -8.21 -10.71 19.02
N GLN A 614 -7.50 -11.38 19.94
CA GLN A 614 -8.10 -12.01 21.12
C GLN A 614 -8.85 -11.01 22.01
N ALA A 615 -8.32 -9.79 22.19
CA ALA A 615 -8.97 -8.75 22.98
C ALA A 615 -10.31 -8.29 22.36
N PHE A 616 -10.40 -8.25 21.03
CA PHE A 616 -11.63 -7.95 20.31
C PHE A 616 -12.59 -9.15 20.27
N ASP A 617 -12.11 -10.36 20.05
CA ASP A 617 -12.94 -11.57 20.09
C ASP A 617 -13.62 -11.71 21.47
N GLY A 618 -12.81 -11.65 22.54
CA GLY A 618 -13.26 -11.82 23.92
C GLY A 618 -14.03 -10.63 24.51
N GLY A 619 -14.05 -9.47 23.84
CA GLY A 619 -14.71 -8.28 24.36
C GLY A 619 -13.94 -7.54 25.46
N GLY A 620 -12.73 -7.99 25.80
CA GLY A 620 -11.90 -7.39 26.85
C GLY A 620 -11.57 -5.94 26.57
N ILE A 621 -11.51 -5.54 25.30
CA ILE A 621 -11.23 -4.16 24.88
C ILE A 621 -12.34 -3.17 25.29
N ALA A 622 -13.55 -3.64 25.63
CA ALA A 622 -14.65 -2.80 26.10
C ALA A 622 -14.37 -2.13 27.46
N ALA A 623 -13.40 -2.66 28.24
CA ALA A 623 -12.91 -2.01 29.46
C ALA A 623 -12.29 -0.63 29.20
N LEU A 624 -11.90 -0.34 27.95
CA LEU A 624 -11.39 0.97 27.53
C LEU A 624 -12.51 1.98 27.21
N SER A 625 -13.78 1.63 27.40
CA SER A 625 -14.89 2.58 27.24
C SER A 625 -14.74 3.80 28.17
N ARG A 626 -15.21 4.96 27.72
CA ARG A 626 -15.18 6.18 28.55
C ARG A 626 -15.96 6.01 29.85
N ALA A 627 -17.08 5.29 29.80
CA ALA A 627 -17.92 5.02 30.96
C ALA A 627 -17.14 4.29 32.09
N ALA A 628 -16.26 3.35 31.71
CA ALA A 628 -15.43 2.63 32.66
C ALA A 628 -14.23 3.46 33.17
N ARG A 629 -13.59 4.25 32.30
CA ARG A 629 -12.35 4.97 32.62
C ARG A 629 -12.52 6.32 33.31
N ARG A 630 -13.71 6.94 33.24
CA ARG A 630 -13.95 8.34 33.69
C ARG A 630 -12.87 9.31 33.18
N PRO A 631 -12.65 9.40 31.86
CA PRO A 631 -11.47 10.07 31.31
C PRO A 631 -11.49 11.58 31.57
N GLN A 632 -10.30 12.17 31.65
CA GLN A 632 -10.10 13.61 31.55
C GLN A 632 -9.99 14.03 30.08
N LEU A 633 -10.28 15.30 29.81
CA LEU A 633 -9.98 15.96 28.54
C LEU A 633 -8.76 16.84 28.73
N TYR A 634 -7.98 16.98 27.67
CA TYR A 634 -6.79 17.83 27.68
C TYR A 634 -6.82 18.80 26.51
N ASP A 635 -6.11 19.92 26.66
CA ASP A 635 -5.62 20.73 25.56
C ASP A 635 -4.19 20.28 25.18
N LEU A 636 -3.74 20.68 23.99
CA LEU A 636 -2.39 20.44 23.51
C LEU A 636 -1.58 21.74 23.59
N ALA A 637 -0.57 21.76 24.45
CA ALA A 637 0.46 22.78 24.43
C ALA A 637 1.56 22.35 23.45
N PHE A 638 1.61 23.00 22.28
CA PHE A 638 2.61 22.73 21.26
C PHE A 638 3.95 23.41 21.59
N SER A 639 5.07 22.75 21.31
CA SER A 639 6.40 23.33 21.48
C SER A 639 6.66 24.46 20.47
N GLY A 640 7.52 25.40 20.86
CA GLY A 640 8.09 26.41 19.95
C GLY A 640 9.23 25.86 19.08
N LEU A 641 9.52 24.55 19.15
CA LEU A 641 10.63 23.89 18.47
C LEU A 641 11.96 24.57 18.83
N THR A 642 12.80 24.90 17.85
CA THR A 642 14.11 25.50 18.13
C THR A 642 13.97 26.88 18.77
N ALA A 643 12.86 27.58 18.56
CA ALA A 643 12.65 28.88 19.20
C ALA A 643 12.66 28.77 20.73
N GLU A 644 12.04 27.74 21.29
CA GLU A 644 12.03 27.47 22.74
C GLU A 644 13.45 27.24 23.27
N LEU A 645 14.31 26.59 22.48
CA LEU A 645 15.72 26.35 22.83
C LEU A 645 16.56 27.62 22.77
N LEU A 646 16.29 28.50 21.80
CA LEU A 646 16.97 29.79 21.69
C LEU A 646 16.59 30.75 22.82
N GLU A 647 15.31 30.76 23.21
CA GLU A 647 14.81 31.55 24.34
C GLU A 647 15.39 31.07 25.68
N ALA A 648 15.68 29.78 25.84
CA ALA A 648 16.32 29.24 27.04
C ALA A 648 17.83 29.52 27.11
N ALA A 649 18.47 29.85 25.98
CA ALA A 649 19.91 30.07 25.87
C ALA A 649 20.32 31.55 25.90
N GLY A 650 19.38 32.47 25.64
CA GLY A 650 19.56 33.92 25.75
C GLY A 650 19.08 34.46 27.09
#